data_AF-A0A497CSP0-F1
#
_entry.id   AF-A0A497CSP0-F1
#
_cell.length_a   1.000
_cell.length_b   1.000
_cell.length_c   1.000
_cell.angle_alpha   90.00
_cell.angle_beta   90.00
_cell.angle_gamma   90.00
#
_symmetry.space_group_name_H-M   'P 1'
#
loop_
_entity.id
_entity.type
_entity.pdbx_description
1 polymer ?
#
loop_
_entity_poly.entity_id
_entity_poly.type
_entity_poly.pdbx_seq_one_letter_code
_entity_poly.pdbx_strand_id
1 'polypeptide(L)'
;MQKQEFIRQIKVNNRPYDIADISLFQEKGIADVNKLPFSIRILVENLLRKLDGRIVRKEDVLKIAGWKKRYDEPVEIPFHPARVLMQDFTGVPAVVDLAAMRDAVKDLGGDPMKINPLVPVDLVIDHSVQVDYFGSPDALQKNVDREYERKGERYALLKWAQKSFNNFRVVPPNSGICHQVNLEYLGQVVMVESIDGKSMAYPDSLVGTDSHTTMIDGIGVMGWGVGGIEAEAVMLGQPYYMTIPQVIGVKLVGELKEGITATDLVLVVTEFLRKHNVVEKFVEYFGPGMKTLSVPDRATIANMTPEYGATVGFFPVDEKTIEYLHLTHREKQADLVEIYTRAVGLFYTGQQDPDYTEVLEFDLSSVKPSVAGPARPQDRIELKDLKDNFATVLGCKHARNADQADISTFHDESGSQTVRTPCCTVTDAEKYAVNIDGKSATIGHGSIVIAAITSCTNTSNPFVLMGAGLLAQKAVAKGLKVPSHVKTSLAPGSKVVIRYLKDAGLMPYLEALGFYLAAFGCATCIGNSGPLHPEIERVIYDNNLTVASVLSGNRNFEARIHQSIRANFLASPLLVVALALAGSVDIDLTVEPLGTDSSGRPVYLLDIWPTNQEIQTLVHKHVYKGLFESEYTKIFDGDEFWQALEVTESTTFDWDK
;
A
#
# COMPACT_ATOMS: atom_id res chain seq x y z
N MET A 1 24.70 -33.53 -6.41
CA MET A 1 24.21 -32.14 -6.43
C MET A 1 25.16 -31.34 -5.58
N GLN A 2 26.17 -30.78 -6.25
CA GLN A 2 27.05 -29.78 -5.67
C GLN A 2 26.60 -28.41 -6.19
N LYS A 3 26.58 -27.38 -5.35
CA LYS A 3 26.14 -26.02 -5.73
C LYS A 3 26.84 -25.53 -7.01
N GLN A 4 28.14 -25.79 -7.14
CA GLN A 4 28.96 -25.36 -8.28
C GLN A 4 28.49 -25.91 -9.63
N GLU A 5 27.79 -27.05 -9.66
CA GLU A 5 27.21 -27.64 -10.88
C GLU A 5 26.04 -26.82 -11.45
N PHE A 6 25.54 -25.85 -10.67
CA PHE A 6 24.39 -25.00 -10.98
C PHE A 6 24.78 -23.51 -11.10
N ILE A 7 26.06 -23.18 -10.95
CA ILE A 7 26.53 -21.81 -11.14
C ILE A 7 26.89 -21.58 -12.60
N ARG A 8 26.27 -20.57 -13.21
CA ARG A 8 26.65 -20.05 -14.54
C ARG A 8 27.09 -18.60 -14.42
N GLN A 9 27.74 -18.10 -15.47
CA GLN A 9 28.11 -16.69 -15.56
C GLN A 9 27.32 -16.03 -16.69
N ILE A 10 26.73 -14.89 -16.39
CA ILE A 10 26.12 -13.97 -17.38
C ILE A 10 26.97 -12.72 -17.51
N LYS A 11 26.77 -11.97 -18.60
CA LYS A 11 27.40 -10.66 -18.80
C LYS A 11 26.34 -9.60 -18.97
N VAL A 12 26.44 -8.53 -18.19
CA VAL A 12 25.58 -7.35 -18.28
C VAL A 12 26.50 -6.14 -18.45
N ASN A 13 26.36 -5.40 -19.55
CA ASN A 13 27.21 -4.24 -19.85
C ASN A 13 28.73 -4.53 -19.70
N ASN A 14 29.17 -5.67 -20.24
CA ASN A 14 30.54 -6.21 -20.15
C ASN A 14 31.05 -6.57 -18.74
N ARG A 15 30.19 -6.55 -17.71
CA ARG A 15 30.53 -7.01 -16.36
C ARG A 15 30.04 -8.45 -16.15
N PRO A 16 30.91 -9.36 -15.68
CA PRO A 16 30.51 -10.74 -15.39
C PRO A 16 29.76 -10.81 -14.05
N TYR A 17 28.70 -11.61 -14.01
CA TYR A 17 27.99 -11.97 -12.79
C TYR A 17 27.79 -13.48 -12.74
N ASP A 18 28.17 -14.09 -11.62
CA ASP A 18 27.82 -15.47 -11.33
C ASP A 18 26.34 -15.53 -10.89
N ILE A 19 25.62 -16.58 -11.29
CA ILE A 19 24.20 -16.79 -11.01
C ILE A 19 23.94 -18.24 -10.61
N ALA A 20 22.99 -18.45 -9.71
CA ALA A 20 22.45 -19.78 -9.40
C ALA A 20 21.36 -20.10 -10.43
N ASP A 21 21.73 -20.80 -11.50
CA ASP A 21 20.85 -21.03 -12.63
C ASP A 21 19.93 -22.23 -12.38
N ILE A 22 18.68 -21.93 -12.05
CA ILE A 22 17.65 -22.93 -11.79
C ILE A 22 17.20 -23.66 -13.07
N SER A 23 17.46 -23.14 -14.27
CA SER A 23 17.11 -23.84 -15.52
C SER A 23 17.89 -25.15 -15.69
N LEU A 24 19.05 -25.25 -15.04
CA LEU A 24 19.88 -26.45 -15.00
C LEU A 24 19.21 -27.65 -14.32
N PHE A 25 18.20 -27.44 -13.48
CA PHE A 25 17.41 -28.56 -12.95
C PHE A 25 16.65 -29.28 -14.06
N GLN A 26 16.11 -28.55 -15.03
CA GLN A 26 15.43 -29.12 -16.17
C GLN A 26 16.42 -29.78 -17.14
N GLU A 27 17.53 -29.11 -17.46
CA GLU A 27 18.57 -29.66 -18.34
C GLU A 27 19.15 -30.98 -17.80
N LYS A 28 19.25 -31.12 -16.48
CA LYS A 28 19.76 -32.32 -15.81
C LYS A 28 18.66 -33.36 -15.50
N GLY A 29 17.40 -33.12 -15.87
CA GLY A 29 16.27 -34.03 -15.63
C GLY A 29 15.89 -34.20 -14.15
N ILE A 30 16.16 -33.19 -13.31
CA ILE A 30 15.90 -33.22 -11.86
C ILE A 30 14.48 -32.74 -11.55
N ALA A 31 14.03 -31.65 -12.18
CA ALA A 31 12.70 -31.08 -12.01
C ALA A 31 12.31 -30.22 -13.22
N ASP A 32 11.01 -30.10 -13.51
CA ASP A 32 10.48 -29.21 -14.54
C ASP A 32 10.23 -27.80 -13.99
N VAL A 33 11.28 -26.99 -13.94
CA VAL A 33 11.25 -25.63 -13.37
C VAL A 33 10.35 -24.70 -14.19
N ASN A 34 10.16 -24.96 -15.48
CA ASN A 34 9.28 -24.16 -16.33
C ASN A 34 7.80 -24.29 -15.98
N LYS A 35 7.41 -25.36 -15.28
CA LYS A 35 6.07 -25.55 -14.74
C LYS A 35 5.88 -25.00 -13.33
N LEU A 36 6.94 -24.60 -12.64
CA LEU A 36 6.79 -23.98 -11.31
C LEU A 36 6.21 -22.57 -11.41
N PRO A 37 5.34 -22.15 -10.48
CA PRO A 37 5.00 -20.73 -10.28
C PRO A 37 6.26 -19.88 -10.09
N PHE A 38 6.26 -18.64 -10.55
CA PHE A 38 7.43 -17.76 -10.46
C PHE A 38 7.86 -17.50 -9.02
N SER A 39 6.91 -17.36 -8.10
CA SER A 39 7.16 -17.30 -6.66
C SER A 39 7.92 -18.54 -6.16
N ILE A 40 7.56 -19.74 -6.59
CA ILE A 40 8.28 -20.98 -6.23
C ILE A 40 9.68 -21.01 -6.86
N ARG A 41 9.86 -20.52 -8.09
CA ARG A 41 11.19 -20.42 -8.73
C ARG A 41 12.16 -19.57 -7.91
N ILE A 42 11.69 -18.48 -7.29
CA ILE A 42 12.50 -17.66 -6.38
C ILE A 42 12.94 -18.48 -5.16
N LEU A 43 12.05 -19.29 -4.58
CA LEU A 43 12.42 -20.18 -3.46
C LEU A 43 13.44 -21.25 -3.89
N VAL A 44 13.31 -21.80 -5.10
CA VAL A 44 14.31 -22.73 -5.67
C VAL A 44 15.68 -22.06 -5.81
N GLU A 45 15.72 -20.84 -6.37
CA GLU A 45 16.96 -20.05 -6.47
C GLU A 45 17.57 -19.83 -5.10
N ASN A 46 16.75 -19.40 -4.13
CA ASN A 46 17.20 -19.04 -2.80
C ASN A 46 17.89 -20.21 -2.10
N LEU A 47 17.23 -21.37 -2.09
CA LEU A 47 17.74 -22.58 -1.49
C LEU A 47 18.96 -23.13 -2.26
N LEU A 48 18.94 -23.08 -3.61
CA LEU A 48 20.10 -23.49 -4.40
C LEU A 48 21.33 -22.63 -4.08
N ARG A 49 21.16 -21.30 -4.03
CA ARG A 49 22.23 -20.36 -3.74
C ARG A 49 22.73 -20.51 -2.31
N LYS A 50 21.87 -20.84 -1.34
CA LYS A 50 22.24 -21.01 0.07
C LYS A 50 22.59 -22.45 0.47
N LEU A 51 22.64 -23.40 -0.48
CA LEU A 51 23.05 -24.78 -0.25
C LEU A 51 24.45 -24.86 0.39
N ASP A 52 24.49 -25.24 1.66
CA ASP A 52 25.71 -25.34 2.49
C ASP A 52 25.91 -26.74 3.12
N GLY A 53 24.90 -27.61 3.01
CA GLY A 53 24.92 -28.96 3.57
C GLY A 53 24.64 -29.02 5.08
N ARG A 54 24.38 -27.88 5.73
CA ARG A 54 24.09 -27.78 7.16
C ARG A 54 22.71 -27.18 7.40
N ILE A 55 22.54 -25.89 7.09
CA ILE A 55 21.28 -25.16 7.23
C ILE A 55 20.38 -25.50 6.05
N VAL A 56 20.89 -25.33 4.82
CA VAL A 56 20.18 -25.70 3.61
C VAL A 56 20.77 -26.99 3.10
N ARG A 57 19.97 -28.05 3.14
CA ARG A 57 20.40 -29.38 2.70
C ARG A 57 19.96 -29.63 1.27
N LYS A 58 20.59 -30.62 0.64
CA LYS A 58 20.23 -31.08 -0.71
C LYS A 58 18.76 -31.48 -0.78
N GLU A 59 18.25 -32.10 0.26
CA GLU A 59 16.87 -32.55 0.37
C GLU A 59 15.89 -31.37 0.31
N ASP A 60 16.24 -30.23 0.91
CA ASP A 60 15.38 -29.05 0.94
C ASP A 60 15.28 -28.42 -0.45
N VAL A 61 16.41 -28.32 -1.17
CA VAL A 61 16.44 -27.88 -2.57
C VAL A 61 15.59 -28.78 -3.47
N LEU A 62 15.68 -30.11 -3.29
CA LEU A 62 14.89 -31.07 -4.07
C LEU A 62 13.40 -31.01 -3.75
N LYS A 63 13.01 -30.78 -2.48
CA LYS A 63 11.60 -30.63 -2.07
C LYS A 63 10.95 -29.44 -2.75
N ILE A 64 11.64 -28.29 -2.81
CA ILE A 64 11.09 -27.09 -3.43
C ILE A 64 11.14 -27.14 -4.96
N ALA A 65 12.20 -27.72 -5.54
CA ALA A 65 12.27 -27.93 -6.99
C ALA A 65 11.19 -28.92 -7.48
N GLY A 66 10.87 -29.92 -6.65
CA GLY A 66 9.75 -30.85 -6.86
C GLY A 66 8.45 -30.39 -6.21
N TRP A 67 8.17 -29.07 -6.21
CA TRP A 67 6.97 -28.50 -5.59
C TRP A 67 5.70 -29.24 -6.04
N LYS A 68 4.80 -29.47 -5.09
CA LYS A 68 3.52 -30.13 -5.31
C LYS A 68 2.39 -29.15 -5.04
N LYS A 69 1.31 -29.27 -5.83
CA LYS A 69 0.07 -28.49 -5.64
C LYS A 69 -0.51 -28.65 -4.22
N ARG A 70 -0.35 -29.83 -3.62
CA ARG A 70 -0.81 -30.19 -2.27
C ARG A 70 0.18 -31.13 -1.60
N TYR A 71 0.26 -31.03 -0.28
CA TYR A 71 1.04 -31.89 0.60
C TYR A 71 0.12 -32.47 1.67
N ASP A 72 0.33 -33.73 2.04
CA ASP A 72 -0.45 -34.40 3.09
C ASP A 72 -0.12 -33.83 4.49
N GLU A 73 1.13 -33.39 4.68
CA GLU A 73 1.64 -32.73 5.89
C GLU A 73 2.46 -31.49 5.52
N PRO A 74 2.50 -30.45 6.39
CA PRO A 74 3.37 -29.29 6.19
C PRO A 74 4.84 -29.70 5.99
N VAL A 75 5.45 -29.22 4.91
CA VAL A 75 6.87 -29.41 4.64
C VAL A 75 7.59 -28.10 4.83
N GLU A 76 8.49 -28.03 5.79
CA GLU A 76 9.26 -26.81 6.09
C GLU A 76 10.52 -26.68 5.22
N ILE A 77 10.86 -25.43 4.89
CA ILE A 77 12.08 -25.04 4.18
C ILE A 77 12.74 -23.81 4.83
N PRO A 78 14.08 -23.72 4.81
CA PRO A 78 14.83 -22.58 5.32
C PRO A 78 14.99 -21.48 4.25
N PHE A 79 14.08 -20.52 4.22
CA PHE A 79 14.16 -19.37 3.33
C PHE A 79 15.12 -18.30 3.88
N HIS A 80 15.99 -17.74 3.05
CA HIS A 80 16.92 -16.68 3.45
C HIS A 80 16.57 -15.37 2.72
N PRO A 81 15.76 -14.48 3.32
CA PRO A 81 15.48 -13.17 2.74
C PRO A 81 16.77 -12.42 2.41
N ALA A 82 16.79 -11.67 1.31
CA ALA A 82 17.96 -10.94 0.86
C ALA A 82 18.22 -9.66 1.69
N ARG A 83 17.17 -9.07 2.26
CA ARG A 83 17.22 -7.87 3.11
C ARG A 83 16.01 -7.80 4.05
N VAL A 84 16.02 -6.84 4.96
CA VAL A 84 14.91 -6.54 5.86
C VAL A 84 14.47 -5.08 5.70
N LEU A 85 13.15 -4.84 5.66
CA LEU A 85 12.56 -3.50 5.69
C LEU A 85 11.88 -3.25 7.03
N MET A 86 12.07 -2.06 7.59
CA MET A 86 11.48 -1.68 8.86
C MET A 86 10.85 -0.30 8.79
N GLN A 87 9.94 -0.06 9.73
CA GLN A 87 9.36 1.24 10.01
C GLN A 87 9.54 1.57 11.50
N ASP A 88 9.42 2.83 11.92
CA ASP A 88 9.87 3.26 13.25
C ASP A 88 9.08 2.71 14.45
N PHE A 89 7.80 2.36 14.33
CA PHE A 89 7.01 1.75 15.41
C PHE A 89 7.52 0.37 15.80
N THR A 90 7.87 -0.46 14.82
CA THR A 90 8.44 -1.80 15.06
C THR A 90 9.97 -1.80 15.03
N GLY A 91 10.57 -0.77 14.45
CA GLY A 91 12.01 -0.59 14.35
C GLY A 91 12.66 -0.16 15.66
N VAL A 92 12.00 0.70 16.42
CA VAL A 92 12.47 1.08 17.76
C VAL A 92 12.64 -0.13 18.69
N PRO A 93 11.63 -1.00 18.93
CA PRO A 93 11.81 -2.16 19.79
C PRO A 93 12.88 -3.12 19.27
N ALA A 94 12.96 -3.37 17.97
CA ALA A 94 14.01 -4.24 17.42
C ALA A 94 15.42 -3.67 17.59
N VAL A 95 15.60 -2.35 17.48
CA VAL A 95 16.89 -1.69 17.77
C VAL A 95 17.23 -1.77 19.27
N VAL A 96 16.22 -1.62 20.15
CA VAL A 96 16.37 -1.86 21.59
C VAL A 96 16.82 -3.31 21.84
N ASP A 97 16.23 -4.29 21.18
CA ASP A 97 16.59 -5.70 21.32
C ASP A 97 18.03 -5.97 20.85
N LEU A 98 18.45 -5.42 19.71
CA LEU A 98 19.83 -5.50 19.24
C LEU A 98 20.83 -4.84 20.22
N ALA A 99 20.48 -3.68 20.78
CA ALA A 99 21.29 -3.01 21.79
C ALA A 99 21.42 -3.85 23.07
N ALA A 100 20.31 -4.39 23.57
CA ALA A 100 20.30 -5.26 24.74
C ALA A 100 21.07 -6.56 24.51
N MET A 101 21.01 -7.14 23.31
CA MET A 101 21.83 -8.30 22.94
C MET A 101 23.33 -7.98 22.97
N ARG A 102 23.74 -6.78 22.54
CA ARG A 102 25.15 -6.33 22.67
C ARG A 102 25.58 -6.25 24.12
N ASP A 103 24.75 -5.71 25.00
CA ASP A 103 25.03 -5.65 26.44
C ASP A 103 25.14 -7.05 27.04
N ALA A 104 24.19 -7.94 26.73
CA ALA A 104 24.23 -9.32 27.21
C ALA A 104 25.50 -10.06 26.76
N VAL A 105 25.92 -9.90 25.50
CA VAL A 105 27.17 -10.50 25.00
C VAL A 105 28.39 -9.93 25.73
N LYS A 106 28.41 -8.62 26.00
CA LYS A 106 29.48 -7.96 26.76
C LYS A 106 29.57 -8.50 28.19
N ASP A 107 28.43 -8.62 28.87
CA ASP A 107 28.35 -9.10 30.25
C ASP A 107 28.79 -10.56 30.37
N LEU A 108 28.56 -11.37 29.33
CA LEU A 108 29.05 -12.75 29.22
C LEU A 108 30.54 -12.83 28.81
N GLY A 109 31.23 -11.70 28.63
CA GLY A 109 32.65 -11.64 28.22
C GLY A 109 32.90 -11.96 26.75
N GLY A 110 31.85 -11.92 25.91
CA GLY A 110 31.94 -12.06 24.46
C GLY A 110 32.24 -10.75 23.74
N ASP A 111 32.31 -10.81 22.41
CA ASP A 111 32.47 -9.64 21.55
C ASP A 111 31.10 -9.12 21.08
N PRO A 112 30.62 -7.95 21.56
CA PRO A 112 29.31 -7.41 21.19
C PRO A 112 29.20 -7.07 19.70
N MET A 113 30.31 -6.82 19.01
CA MET A 113 30.31 -6.49 17.58
C MET A 113 29.79 -7.65 16.71
N LYS A 114 29.73 -8.86 17.25
CA LYS A 114 29.08 -10.01 16.59
C LYS A 114 27.57 -9.86 16.47
N ILE A 115 26.94 -9.06 17.33
CA ILE A 115 25.54 -8.69 17.19
C ILE A 115 25.48 -7.54 16.19
N ASN A 116 25.30 -7.91 14.93
CA ASN A 116 25.17 -6.98 13.82
C ASN A 116 24.33 -7.61 12.69
N PRO A 117 23.50 -6.83 11.98
CA PRO A 117 22.83 -7.32 10.78
C PRO A 117 23.81 -7.87 9.72
N LEU A 118 23.57 -9.10 9.27
CA LEU A 118 24.31 -9.80 8.22
C LEU A 118 23.69 -9.60 6.83
N VAL A 119 22.43 -9.16 6.78
CA VAL A 119 21.75 -8.71 5.56
C VAL A 119 21.49 -7.21 5.65
N PRO A 120 21.31 -6.51 4.52
CA PRO A 120 20.90 -5.11 4.52
C PRO A 120 19.58 -4.91 5.27
N VAL A 121 19.54 -3.87 6.09
CA VAL A 121 18.36 -3.43 6.84
C VAL A 121 18.11 -1.97 6.52
N ASP A 122 16.91 -1.68 6.03
CA ASP A 122 16.45 -0.33 5.75
C ASP A 122 15.29 0.00 6.69
N LEU A 123 15.46 1.00 7.54
CA LEU A 123 14.40 1.52 8.41
C LEU A 123 13.92 2.87 7.88
N VAL A 124 12.62 3.03 7.70
CA VAL A 124 12.00 4.29 7.27
C VAL A 124 11.15 4.88 8.41
N ILE A 125 11.37 6.14 8.75
CA ILE A 125 10.59 6.80 9.80
C ILE A 125 9.34 7.46 9.18
N ASP A 126 8.19 6.84 9.35
CA ASP A 126 6.93 7.23 8.69
C ASP A 126 5.66 7.02 9.54
N HIS A 127 5.74 6.34 10.69
CA HIS A 127 4.61 6.07 11.59
C HIS A 127 4.47 7.09 12.72
N SER A 128 5.38 8.06 12.81
CA SER A 128 5.41 9.01 13.94
C SER A 128 4.64 10.31 13.70
N VAL A 129 4.60 10.81 12.47
CA VAL A 129 3.88 12.05 12.13
C VAL A 129 2.37 11.90 12.30
N GLN A 130 1.74 12.94 12.87
CA GLN A 130 0.30 13.04 13.08
C GLN A 130 -0.27 14.27 12.37
N VAL A 131 -1.53 14.19 11.94
CA VAL A 131 -2.24 15.32 11.32
C VAL A 131 -2.85 16.22 12.41
N ASP A 132 -2.00 16.80 13.25
CA ASP A 132 -2.40 17.75 14.29
C ASP A 132 -2.97 19.04 13.69
N TYR A 133 -2.32 19.51 12.62
CA TYR A 133 -2.70 20.67 11.83
C TYR A 133 -3.02 20.24 10.39
N PHE A 134 -4.01 20.90 9.79
CA PHE A 134 -4.54 20.58 8.46
C PHE A 134 -5.13 21.82 7.79
N GLY A 135 -5.57 21.69 6.54
CA GLY A 135 -6.32 22.74 5.85
C GLY A 135 -5.59 24.09 5.66
N SER A 136 -4.26 24.11 5.82
CA SER A 136 -3.46 25.34 5.82
C SER A 136 -2.08 25.15 5.18
N PRO A 137 -1.46 26.20 4.61
CA PRO A 137 -0.13 26.10 3.97
C PRO A 137 1.01 25.71 4.91
N ASP A 138 0.88 25.97 6.21
CA ASP A 138 1.91 25.68 7.22
C ASP A 138 1.66 24.38 8.00
N ALA A 139 0.65 23.58 7.59
CA ALA A 139 0.30 22.32 8.24
C ALA A 139 1.48 21.33 8.30
N LEU A 140 2.21 21.13 7.20
CA LEU A 140 3.37 20.24 7.17
C LEU A 140 4.42 20.64 8.22
N GLN A 141 4.82 21.91 8.25
CA GLN A 141 5.86 22.37 9.17
C GLN A 141 5.43 22.16 10.61
N LYS A 142 4.20 22.56 10.96
CA LYS A 142 3.68 22.41 12.32
C LYS A 142 3.58 20.95 12.75
N ASN A 143 3.18 20.04 11.84
CA ASN A 143 3.10 18.62 12.15
C ASN A 143 4.48 17.99 12.34
N VAL A 144 5.48 18.38 11.54
CA VAL A 144 6.87 17.95 11.70
C VAL A 144 7.46 18.50 13.02
N ASP A 145 7.22 19.76 13.36
CA ASP A 145 7.67 20.35 14.63
C ASP A 145 7.10 19.57 15.83
N ARG A 146 5.81 19.24 15.79
CA ARG A 146 5.13 18.41 16.80
C ARG A 146 5.69 16.99 16.87
N GLU A 147 6.00 16.39 15.72
CA GLU A 147 6.61 15.07 15.64
C GLU A 147 7.96 15.04 16.37
N TYR A 148 8.84 16.00 16.10
CA TYR A 148 10.14 16.12 16.78
C TYR A 148 10.00 16.43 18.28
N GLU A 149 9.07 17.32 18.67
CA GLU A 149 8.76 17.60 20.07
C GLU A 149 8.40 16.33 20.84
N ARG A 150 7.60 15.45 20.23
CA ARG A 150 7.08 14.23 20.87
C ARG A 150 8.04 13.05 20.82
N LYS A 151 8.94 12.98 19.83
CA LYS A 151 9.65 11.74 19.45
C LYS A 151 11.18 11.86 19.40
N GLY A 152 11.76 12.98 19.79
CA GLY A 152 13.21 13.21 19.74
C GLY A 152 14.07 12.09 20.31
N GLU A 153 13.67 11.49 21.43
CA GLU A 153 14.37 10.36 22.06
C GLU A 153 14.41 9.10 21.16
N ARG A 154 13.27 8.72 20.57
CA ARG A 154 13.19 7.59 19.63
C ARG A 154 14.10 7.83 18.42
N TYR A 155 14.17 9.07 17.94
CA TYR A 155 15.01 9.42 16.80
C TYR A 155 16.50 9.40 17.13
N ALA A 156 16.88 9.81 18.34
CA ALA A 156 18.25 9.67 18.82
C ALA A 156 18.70 8.21 18.85
N LEU A 157 17.84 7.29 19.33
CA LEU A 157 18.11 5.84 19.31
C LEU A 157 18.29 5.31 17.88
N LEU A 158 17.40 5.66 16.96
CA LEU A 158 17.48 5.19 15.57
C LEU A 158 18.71 5.76 14.84
N LYS A 159 19.05 7.03 15.10
CA LYS A 159 20.26 7.67 14.56
C LYS A 159 21.53 7.06 15.16
N TRP A 160 21.50 6.64 16.42
CA TRP A 160 22.58 5.87 17.04
C TRP A 160 22.78 4.53 16.33
N ALA A 161 21.68 3.81 16.09
CA ALA A 161 21.72 2.51 15.41
C ALA A 161 22.28 2.63 13.98
N GLN A 162 21.88 3.66 13.24
CA GLN A 162 22.43 3.97 11.91
C GLN A 162 23.96 4.11 11.92
N LYS A 163 24.54 4.69 12.98
CA LYS A 163 26.00 4.84 13.10
C LYS A 163 26.68 3.59 13.65
N SER A 164 25.99 2.83 14.48
CA SER A 164 26.62 1.79 15.33
C SER A 164 26.46 0.36 14.81
N PHE A 165 25.62 0.15 13.79
CA PHE A 165 25.45 -1.15 13.13
C PHE A 165 25.83 -1.07 11.65
N ASN A 166 26.62 -2.04 11.18
CA ASN A 166 26.86 -2.21 9.74
C ASN A 166 25.60 -2.75 9.07
N ASN A 167 25.46 -2.49 7.77
CA ASN A 167 24.29 -2.90 6.97
C ASN A 167 22.95 -2.29 7.44
N PHE A 168 22.96 -1.29 8.32
CA PHE A 168 21.75 -0.66 8.82
C PHE A 168 21.66 0.78 8.33
N ARG A 169 20.62 1.09 7.54
CA ARG A 169 20.35 2.45 7.04
C ARG A 169 19.03 2.95 7.60
N VAL A 170 18.98 4.26 7.86
CA VAL A 170 17.76 4.94 8.29
C VAL A 170 17.41 6.00 7.26
N VAL A 171 16.19 5.91 6.71
CA VAL A 171 15.54 7.01 5.98
C VAL A 171 14.88 7.91 7.02
N PRO A 172 15.35 9.16 7.19
CA PRO A 172 14.88 10.06 8.24
C PRO A 172 13.40 10.45 8.11
N PRO A 173 12.82 11.10 9.13
CA PRO A 173 11.44 11.59 9.09
C PRO A 173 11.22 12.54 7.90
N ASN A 174 9.94 12.79 7.58
CA ASN A 174 9.58 13.76 6.54
C ASN A 174 10.15 13.44 5.14
N SER A 175 10.37 12.14 4.86
CA SER A 175 10.95 11.63 3.61
C SER A 175 9.93 10.89 2.74
N GLY A 176 9.02 10.14 3.36
CA GLY A 176 8.05 9.30 2.66
C GLY A 176 7.58 8.12 3.51
N ILE A 177 6.78 7.23 2.92
CA ILE A 177 6.27 6.00 3.56
C ILE A 177 7.13 4.82 3.12
N CYS A 178 7.44 3.91 4.04
CA CYS A 178 8.34 2.76 3.88
C CYS A 178 8.11 2.01 2.56
N HIS A 179 6.88 1.63 2.24
CA HIS A 179 6.58 0.84 1.05
C HIS A 179 6.69 1.62 -0.26
N GLN A 180 6.38 2.91 -0.26
CA GLN A 180 6.54 3.76 -1.44
C GLN A 180 8.03 4.07 -1.69
N VAL A 181 8.79 4.37 -0.64
CA VAL A 181 10.26 4.50 -0.72
C VAL A 181 10.90 3.17 -1.15
N ASN A 182 10.37 2.04 -0.68
CA ASN A 182 10.84 0.72 -1.11
C ASN A 182 10.58 0.48 -2.60
N LEU A 183 9.38 0.80 -3.10
CA LEU A 183 9.02 0.64 -4.50
C LEU A 183 9.83 1.56 -5.43
N GLU A 184 9.96 2.83 -5.07
CA GLU A 184 10.59 3.87 -5.90
C GLU A 184 12.12 3.82 -5.84
N TYR A 185 12.72 3.31 -4.75
CA TYR A 185 14.16 3.44 -4.51
C TYR A 185 14.85 2.19 -3.93
N LEU A 186 14.42 1.68 -2.76
CA LEU A 186 15.21 0.64 -2.05
C LEU A 186 15.16 -0.74 -2.73
N GLY A 187 14.04 -1.07 -3.37
CA GLY A 187 13.84 -2.33 -4.09
C GLY A 187 14.69 -2.41 -5.35
N GLN A 188 15.49 -3.47 -5.42
CA GLN A 188 16.46 -3.66 -6.50
C GLN A 188 15.98 -4.67 -7.56
N VAL A 189 14.99 -5.52 -7.24
CA VAL A 189 14.53 -6.66 -8.06
C VAL A 189 15.58 -7.76 -8.21
N VAL A 190 16.84 -7.40 -8.49
CA VAL A 190 18.00 -8.30 -8.51
C VAL A 190 19.12 -7.66 -7.69
N MET A 191 19.54 -8.31 -6.61
CA MET A 191 20.64 -7.85 -5.78
C MET A 191 21.97 -8.43 -6.27
N VAL A 192 23.06 -7.73 -5.94
CA VAL A 192 24.42 -8.18 -6.21
C VAL A 192 25.21 -8.22 -4.91
N GLU A 193 25.86 -9.33 -4.64
CA GLU A 193 26.78 -9.51 -3.51
C GLU A 193 28.17 -9.89 -4.02
N SER A 194 29.22 -9.44 -3.33
CA SER A 194 30.58 -9.89 -3.61
C SER A 194 30.90 -11.12 -2.75
N ILE A 195 31.13 -12.26 -3.39
CA ILE A 195 31.50 -13.53 -2.74
C ILE A 195 32.84 -13.98 -3.33
N ASP A 196 33.86 -14.13 -2.48
CA ASP A 196 35.22 -14.53 -2.87
C ASP A 196 35.81 -13.70 -4.04
N GLY A 197 35.52 -12.39 -4.05
CA GLY A 197 35.97 -11.47 -5.09
C GLY A 197 35.19 -11.56 -6.42
N LYS A 198 34.15 -12.39 -6.49
CA LYS A 198 33.22 -12.48 -7.64
C LYS A 198 31.89 -11.81 -7.32
N SER A 199 31.26 -11.21 -8.32
CA SER A 199 29.92 -10.64 -8.17
C SER A 199 28.87 -11.71 -8.44
N MET A 200 28.04 -12.01 -7.45
CA MET A 200 26.91 -12.94 -7.56
C MET A 200 25.62 -12.14 -7.66
N ALA A 201 24.83 -12.37 -8.70
CA ALA A 201 23.49 -11.77 -8.85
C ALA A 201 22.39 -12.77 -8.43
N TYR A 202 21.36 -12.28 -7.74
CA TYR A 202 20.26 -13.09 -7.24
C TYR A 202 18.98 -12.24 -7.04
N PRO A 203 17.79 -12.85 -6.93
CA PRO A 203 16.54 -12.11 -6.79
C PRO A 203 16.54 -11.33 -5.46
N ASP A 204 16.12 -10.07 -5.51
CA ASP A 204 15.76 -9.32 -4.33
C ASP A 204 14.55 -10.00 -3.67
N SER A 205 14.60 -10.14 -2.35
CA SER A 205 13.53 -10.67 -1.53
C SER A 205 13.66 -10.14 -0.11
N LEU A 206 12.55 -9.94 0.59
CA LEU A 206 12.61 -9.39 1.94
C LEU A 206 11.49 -9.88 2.84
N VAL A 207 11.76 -9.79 4.13
CA VAL A 207 10.70 -9.68 5.14
C VAL A 207 10.69 -8.25 5.65
N GLY A 208 9.54 -7.76 6.07
CA GLY A 208 9.44 -6.45 6.71
C GLY A 208 8.64 -6.48 7.99
N THR A 209 8.95 -5.57 8.92
CA THR A 209 8.22 -5.43 10.18
C THR A 209 6.94 -4.59 10.01
N ASP A 210 6.27 -4.78 8.87
CA ASP A 210 5.01 -4.18 8.47
C ASP A 210 4.26 -5.13 7.54
N SER A 211 2.94 -5.29 7.75
CA SER A 211 2.15 -6.25 6.97
C SER A 211 2.12 -5.96 5.46
N HIS A 212 2.18 -4.68 5.08
CA HIS A 212 2.01 -4.22 3.70
C HIS A 212 3.33 -4.24 2.91
N THR A 213 4.39 -4.86 3.44
CA THR A 213 5.64 -5.14 2.71
C THR A 213 5.39 -5.88 1.39
N THR A 214 4.30 -6.63 1.30
CA THR A 214 3.79 -7.28 0.07
C THR A 214 3.58 -6.31 -1.09
N MET A 215 3.48 -5.00 -0.86
CA MET A 215 3.39 -3.99 -1.93
C MET A 215 4.53 -4.10 -2.96
N ILE A 216 5.72 -4.52 -2.52
CA ILE A 216 6.89 -4.68 -3.39
C ILE A 216 6.77 -5.87 -4.36
N ASP A 217 5.85 -6.80 -4.10
CA ASP A 217 5.55 -7.92 -4.97
C ASP A 217 5.05 -7.46 -6.35
N GLY A 218 4.57 -6.21 -6.47
CA GLY A 218 4.15 -5.59 -7.73
C GLY A 218 5.26 -5.37 -8.75
N ILE A 219 6.54 -5.44 -8.34
CA ILE A 219 7.73 -5.39 -9.21
C ILE A 219 8.52 -6.70 -9.25
N GLY A 220 7.91 -7.81 -8.80
CA GLY A 220 8.53 -9.14 -8.82
C GLY A 220 9.60 -9.37 -7.75
N VAL A 221 9.64 -8.53 -6.72
CA VAL A 221 10.42 -8.77 -5.49
C VAL A 221 9.54 -9.55 -4.54
N MET A 222 9.94 -10.74 -4.12
CA MET A 222 9.15 -11.51 -3.14
C MET A 222 9.32 -10.92 -1.74
N GLY A 223 8.27 -10.40 -1.12
CA GLY A 223 8.32 -10.02 0.28
C GLY A 223 7.00 -9.93 1.01
N TRP A 224 7.05 -10.07 2.34
CA TRP A 224 5.87 -10.05 3.19
C TRP A 224 6.17 -9.54 4.60
N GLY A 225 5.11 -9.25 5.35
CA GLY A 225 5.22 -8.79 6.73
C GLY A 225 5.45 -9.90 7.73
N VAL A 226 6.33 -9.68 8.70
CA VAL A 226 6.63 -10.56 9.83
C VAL A 226 6.70 -9.77 11.15
N GLY A 227 6.78 -10.45 12.29
CA GLY A 227 7.03 -9.81 13.58
C GLY A 227 8.47 -9.31 13.72
N GLY A 228 8.71 -8.47 14.75
CA GLY A 228 10.06 -7.95 15.04
C GLY A 228 11.09 -9.05 15.29
N ILE A 229 10.70 -10.06 16.07
CA ILE A 229 11.57 -11.19 16.45
C ILE A 229 12.00 -12.01 15.22
N GLU A 230 11.07 -12.31 14.30
CA GLU A 230 11.42 -13.01 13.06
C GLU A 230 12.36 -12.16 12.19
N ALA A 231 12.11 -10.85 12.11
CA ALA A 231 12.98 -9.93 11.37
C ALA A 231 14.38 -9.86 11.99
N GLU A 232 14.51 -9.76 13.32
CA GLU A 232 15.78 -9.79 14.04
C GLU A 232 16.55 -11.09 13.81
N ALA A 233 15.86 -12.24 13.85
CA ALA A 233 16.48 -13.53 13.55
C ALA A 233 17.08 -13.56 12.13
N VAL A 234 16.35 -13.04 11.14
CA VAL A 234 16.83 -12.88 9.77
C VAL A 234 18.02 -11.93 9.69
N MET A 235 17.97 -10.79 10.40
CA MET A 235 19.10 -9.85 10.48
C MET A 235 20.36 -10.55 10.99
N LEU A 236 20.23 -11.44 11.99
CA LEU A 236 21.35 -12.18 12.57
C LEU A 236 21.72 -13.45 11.78
N GLY A 237 21.18 -13.62 10.57
CA GLY A 237 21.53 -14.68 9.63
C GLY A 237 20.82 -16.01 9.83
N GLN A 238 19.79 -16.08 10.68
CA GLN A 238 18.91 -17.24 10.71
C GLN A 238 18.02 -17.25 9.46
N PRO A 239 17.75 -18.41 8.85
CA PRO A 239 16.69 -18.50 7.87
C PRO A 239 15.33 -18.27 8.52
N TYR A 240 14.42 -17.72 7.73
CA TYR A 240 13.00 -17.79 7.99
C TYR A 240 12.50 -19.19 7.63
N TYR A 241 12.10 -19.98 8.62
CA TYR A 241 11.50 -21.29 8.40
C TYR A 241 10.04 -21.12 8.00
N MET A 242 9.68 -21.67 6.85
CA MET A 242 8.31 -21.59 6.32
C MET A 242 7.86 -22.92 5.75
N THR A 243 6.56 -23.17 5.82
CA THR A 243 5.93 -24.26 5.07
C THR A 243 5.93 -23.94 3.59
N ILE A 244 6.22 -24.92 2.74
CA ILE A 244 6.07 -24.79 1.29
C ILE A 244 4.62 -24.40 0.97
N PRO A 245 4.39 -23.23 0.36
CA PRO A 245 3.05 -22.70 0.20
C PRO A 245 2.30 -23.35 -0.97
N GLN A 246 0.98 -23.43 -0.85
CA GLN A 246 0.12 -23.57 -2.02
C GLN A 246 0.12 -22.25 -2.80
N VAL A 247 -0.01 -22.32 -4.12
CA VAL A 247 -0.02 -21.13 -4.99
C VAL A 247 -1.33 -21.07 -5.77
N ILE A 248 -2.11 -20.02 -5.54
CA ILE A 248 -3.35 -19.73 -6.25
C ILE A 248 -3.02 -18.79 -7.40
N GLY A 249 -3.23 -19.27 -8.63
CA GLY A 249 -3.02 -18.46 -9.84
C GLY A 249 -4.24 -17.61 -10.13
N VAL A 250 -4.10 -16.30 -10.15
CA VAL A 250 -5.19 -15.38 -10.56
C VAL A 250 -4.94 -14.94 -11.99
N LYS A 251 -5.72 -15.51 -12.91
CA LYS A 251 -5.65 -15.22 -14.34
C LYS A 251 -6.49 -13.98 -14.65
N LEU A 252 -5.82 -12.86 -14.85
CA LEU A 252 -6.43 -11.60 -15.26
C LEU A 252 -6.74 -11.62 -16.76
N VAL A 253 -8.00 -11.35 -17.10
CA VAL A 253 -8.48 -11.23 -18.49
C VAL A 253 -9.26 -9.93 -18.68
N GLY A 254 -9.49 -9.54 -19.94
CA GLY A 254 -10.15 -8.27 -20.24
C GLY A 254 -9.31 -7.06 -19.88
N GLU A 255 -9.96 -5.89 -19.83
CA GLU A 255 -9.34 -4.61 -19.52
C GLU A 255 -10.27 -3.79 -18.62
N LEU A 256 -9.69 -2.91 -17.80
CA LEU A 256 -10.47 -1.98 -16.97
C LEU A 256 -11.25 -1.01 -17.86
N LYS A 257 -12.51 -0.74 -17.48
CA LYS A 257 -13.35 0.23 -18.18
C LYS A 257 -12.91 1.66 -17.90
N GLU A 258 -13.34 2.58 -18.77
CA GLU A 258 -13.12 4.02 -18.59
C GLU A 258 -13.63 4.48 -17.21
N GLY A 259 -12.82 5.30 -16.53
CA GLY A 259 -13.15 5.85 -15.22
C GLY A 259 -12.99 4.88 -14.04
N ILE A 260 -12.62 3.61 -14.28
CA ILE A 260 -12.28 2.66 -13.22
C ILE A 260 -10.84 2.87 -12.77
N THR A 261 -10.63 2.92 -11.46
CA THR A 261 -9.30 3.15 -10.84
C THR A 261 -8.65 1.85 -10.36
N ALA A 262 -7.34 1.90 -10.12
CA ALA A 262 -6.62 0.81 -9.44
C ALA A 262 -7.20 0.51 -8.04
N THR A 263 -7.74 1.53 -7.36
CA THR A 263 -8.39 1.36 -6.06
C THR A 263 -9.67 0.53 -6.20
N ASP A 264 -10.49 0.80 -7.20
CA ASP A 264 -11.70 0.00 -7.46
C ASP A 264 -11.33 -1.46 -7.73
N LEU A 265 -10.29 -1.69 -8.55
CA LEU A 265 -9.80 -3.02 -8.85
C LEU A 265 -9.35 -3.76 -7.58
N VAL A 266 -8.51 -3.14 -6.73
CA VAL A 266 -8.03 -3.83 -5.52
C VAL A 266 -9.14 -4.13 -4.52
N LEU A 267 -10.16 -3.26 -4.40
CA LEU A 267 -11.30 -3.53 -3.52
C LEU A 267 -12.11 -4.74 -4.00
N VAL A 268 -12.34 -4.87 -5.31
CA VAL A 268 -13.00 -6.05 -5.90
C VAL A 268 -12.15 -7.30 -5.73
N VAL A 269 -10.84 -7.22 -5.98
CA VAL A 269 -9.91 -8.36 -5.81
C VAL A 269 -9.84 -8.80 -4.34
N THR A 270 -9.84 -7.85 -3.39
CA THR A 270 -9.85 -8.15 -1.96
C THR A 270 -11.12 -8.91 -1.57
N GLU A 271 -12.29 -8.43 -1.98
CA GLU A 271 -13.56 -9.13 -1.76
C GLU A 271 -13.55 -10.55 -2.39
N PHE A 272 -13.10 -10.64 -3.64
CA PHE A 272 -13.04 -11.88 -4.41
C PHE A 272 -12.16 -12.94 -3.75
N LEU A 273 -10.91 -12.59 -3.41
CA LEU A 273 -9.95 -13.51 -2.81
C LEU A 273 -10.30 -13.85 -1.36
N ARG A 274 -10.89 -12.90 -0.62
CA ARG A 274 -11.38 -13.18 0.74
C ARG A 274 -12.52 -14.19 0.73
N LYS A 275 -13.45 -14.10 -0.22
CA LYS A 275 -14.52 -15.10 -0.43
C LYS A 275 -13.96 -16.48 -0.79
N HIS A 276 -12.86 -16.54 -1.54
CA HIS A 276 -12.21 -17.80 -1.93
C HIS A 276 -11.36 -18.44 -0.82
N ASN A 277 -10.99 -17.69 0.22
CA ASN A 277 -10.13 -18.12 1.32
C ASN A 277 -8.70 -18.53 0.86
N VAL A 278 -7.87 -17.52 0.65
CA VAL A 278 -6.45 -17.65 0.29
C VAL A 278 -5.50 -17.50 1.49
N VAL A 279 -6.02 -17.65 2.72
CA VAL A 279 -5.22 -17.49 3.94
C VAL A 279 -4.02 -18.44 3.96
N GLU A 280 -2.84 -17.90 4.30
CA GLU A 280 -1.54 -18.62 4.36
C GLU A 280 -1.06 -19.23 3.02
N LYS A 281 -1.71 -18.86 1.90
CA LYS A 281 -1.30 -19.26 0.55
C LYS A 281 -0.55 -18.13 -0.14
N PHE A 282 0.14 -18.48 -1.21
CA PHE A 282 0.65 -17.50 -2.16
C PHE A 282 -0.43 -17.23 -3.21
N VAL A 283 -0.57 -15.97 -3.62
CA VAL A 283 -1.35 -15.56 -4.78
C VAL A 283 -0.35 -15.10 -5.85
N GLU A 284 -0.50 -15.59 -7.08
CA GLU A 284 0.34 -15.18 -8.20
C GLU A 284 -0.55 -14.73 -9.37
N TYR A 285 -0.35 -13.50 -9.83
CA TYR A 285 -1.13 -12.90 -10.90
C TYR A 285 -0.49 -13.19 -12.26
N PHE A 286 -1.31 -13.56 -13.24
CA PHE A 286 -0.86 -13.83 -14.61
C PHE A 286 -1.97 -13.57 -15.62
N GLY A 287 -1.69 -13.77 -16.91
CA GLY A 287 -2.66 -13.67 -17.99
C GLY A 287 -2.62 -12.34 -18.74
N PRO A 288 -3.38 -12.24 -19.84
CA PRO A 288 -3.31 -11.08 -20.74
C PRO A 288 -3.73 -9.77 -20.06
N GLY A 289 -4.68 -9.80 -19.13
CA GLY A 289 -5.09 -8.60 -18.38
C GLY A 289 -4.00 -8.07 -17.46
N MET A 290 -3.05 -8.90 -17.01
CA MET A 290 -1.91 -8.43 -16.20
C MET A 290 -1.00 -7.47 -16.99
N LYS A 291 -0.88 -7.69 -18.31
CA LYS A 291 -0.01 -6.93 -19.20
C LYS A 291 -0.50 -5.49 -19.43
N THR A 292 -1.77 -5.23 -19.16
CA THR A 292 -2.37 -3.88 -19.29
C THR A 292 -2.22 -3.04 -18.02
N LEU A 293 -1.88 -3.67 -16.88
CA LEU A 293 -1.69 -3.00 -15.60
C LEU A 293 -0.29 -2.39 -15.49
N SER A 294 -0.22 -1.12 -15.09
CA SER A 294 1.04 -0.45 -14.76
C SER A 294 1.61 -0.97 -13.43
N VAL A 295 2.91 -0.78 -13.18
CA VAL A 295 3.51 -1.16 -11.88
C VAL A 295 2.79 -0.51 -10.69
N PRO A 296 2.42 0.77 -10.71
CA PRO A 296 1.64 1.34 -9.62
C PRO A 296 0.28 0.66 -9.40
N ASP A 297 -0.38 0.16 -10.45
CA ASP A 297 -1.63 -0.61 -10.31
C ASP A 297 -1.36 -1.97 -9.66
N ARG A 298 -0.31 -2.67 -10.09
CA ARG A 298 0.13 -3.95 -9.51
C ARG A 298 0.51 -3.79 -8.03
N ALA A 299 1.27 -2.75 -7.70
CA ALA A 299 1.65 -2.43 -6.33
C ALA A 299 0.43 -2.10 -5.46
N THR A 300 -0.59 -1.45 -6.01
CA THR A 300 -1.87 -1.20 -5.31
C THR A 300 -2.54 -2.52 -4.93
N ILE A 301 -2.58 -3.49 -5.86
CA ILE A 301 -3.17 -4.83 -5.63
C ILE A 301 -2.34 -5.63 -4.63
N ALA A 302 -1.02 -5.66 -4.81
CA ALA A 302 -0.08 -6.38 -3.97
C ALA A 302 0.01 -5.82 -2.55
N ASN A 303 -0.22 -4.51 -2.38
CA ASN A 303 -0.30 -3.88 -1.06
C ASN A 303 -1.39 -4.55 -0.21
N MET A 304 -2.61 -4.74 -0.73
CA MET A 304 -3.74 -5.26 0.05
C MET A 304 -3.73 -6.78 0.28
N THR A 305 -2.60 -7.45 0.03
CA THR A 305 -2.41 -8.88 0.29
C THR A 305 -2.82 -9.32 1.70
N PRO A 306 -2.42 -8.60 2.77
CA PRO A 306 -2.83 -8.95 4.13
C PRO A 306 -4.35 -8.84 4.36
N GLU A 307 -5.04 -7.96 3.63
CA GLU A 307 -6.47 -7.75 3.79
C GLU A 307 -7.32 -8.90 3.24
N TYR A 308 -6.87 -9.58 2.17
CA TYR A 308 -7.49 -10.84 1.72
C TYR A 308 -6.87 -12.09 2.37
N GLY A 309 -5.72 -11.96 3.02
CA GLY A 309 -5.13 -12.93 3.96
C GLY A 309 -4.02 -13.81 3.40
N ALA A 310 -3.63 -13.63 2.15
CA ALA A 310 -2.51 -14.36 1.57
C ALA A 310 -1.18 -13.90 2.20
N THR A 311 -0.14 -14.71 2.04
CA THR A 311 1.22 -14.35 2.49
C THR A 311 1.90 -13.41 1.49
N VAL A 312 1.73 -13.65 0.18
CA VAL A 312 2.27 -12.83 -0.91
C VAL A 312 1.24 -12.64 -2.02
N GLY A 313 1.30 -11.51 -2.71
CA GLY A 313 0.45 -11.14 -3.84
C GLY A 313 1.32 -10.82 -5.06
N PHE A 314 1.83 -11.87 -5.70
CA PHE A 314 3.01 -11.81 -6.56
C PHE A 314 2.72 -11.46 -8.02
N PHE A 315 3.41 -10.44 -8.54
CA PHE A 315 3.46 -10.13 -9.97
C PHE A 315 4.88 -10.43 -10.51
N PRO A 316 5.05 -11.41 -11.41
CA PRO A 316 6.36 -11.70 -12.00
C PRO A 316 6.98 -10.50 -12.72
N VAL A 317 8.32 -10.46 -12.76
CA VAL A 317 9.06 -9.43 -13.50
C VAL A 317 8.72 -9.52 -14.98
N ASP A 318 8.40 -8.38 -15.58
CA ASP A 318 8.13 -8.26 -17.02
C ASP A 318 8.51 -6.87 -17.56
N GLU A 319 8.14 -6.57 -18.81
CA GLU A 319 8.44 -5.29 -19.45
C GLU A 319 7.92 -4.07 -18.66
N LYS A 320 6.79 -4.15 -17.96
CA LYS A 320 6.29 -3.05 -17.13
C LYS A 320 7.17 -2.81 -15.91
N THR A 321 7.78 -3.87 -15.38
CA THR A 321 8.78 -3.74 -14.31
C THR A 321 10.02 -3.01 -14.84
N ILE A 322 10.51 -3.38 -16.02
CA ILE A 322 11.67 -2.74 -16.66
C ILE A 322 11.39 -1.25 -16.97
N GLU A 323 10.24 -0.95 -17.59
CA GLU A 323 9.77 0.42 -17.85
C GLU A 323 9.75 1.27 -16.57
N TYR A 324 9.25 0.70 -15.46
CA TYR A 324 9.20 1.39 -14.17
C TYR A 324 10.59 1.65 -13.57
N LEU A 325 11.52 0.69 -13.66
CA LEU A 325 12.90 0.90 -13.23
C LEU A 325 13.57 2.03 -14.04
N HIS A 326 13.35 2.10 -15.36
CA HIS A 326 13.82 3.24 -16.17
C HIS A 326 13.19 4.57 -15.72
N LEU A 327 11.86 4.60 -15.51
CA LEU A 327 11.14 5.80 -15.07
C LEU A 327 11.67 6.35 -13.74
N THR A 328 12.13 5.46 -12.85
CA THR A 328 12.57 5.79 -11.49
C THR A 328 14.09 5.97 -11.36
N HIS A 329 14.78 6.32 -12.46
CA HIS A 329 16.24 6.54 -12.48
C HIS A 329 17.05 5.28 -12.12
N ARG A 330 16.58 4.08 -12.49
CA ARG A 330 17.25 2.80 -12.19
C ARG A 330 17.63 2.06 -13.48
N GLU A 331 18.12 2.75 -14.52
CA GLU A 331 18.41 2.12 -15.83
C GLU A 331 19.46 1.00 -15.75
N LYS A 332 20.57 1.24 -15.04
CA LYS A 332 21.63 0.23 -14.89
C LYS A 332 21.11 -1.02 -14.18
N GLN A 333 20.18 -0.81 -13.26
CA GLN A 333 19.51 -1.90 -12.55
C GLN A 333 18.54 -2.62 -13.49
N ALA A 334 17.79 -1.89 -14.30
CA ALA A 334 16.87 -2.44 -15.30
C ALA A 334 17.59 -3.40 -16.28
N ASP A 335 18.76 -3.02 -16.79
CA ASP A 335 19.58 -3.87 -17.67
C ASP A 335 19.97 -5.19 -16.99
N LEU A 336 20.40 -5.12 -15.72
CA LEU A 336 20.76 -6.30 -14.93
C LEU A 336 19.53 -7.17 -14.69
N VAL A 337 18.42 -6.57 -14.28
CA VAL A 337 17.17 -7.25 -13.97
C VAL A 337 16.65 -8.01 -15.19
N GLU A 338 16.58 -7.36 -16.35
CA GLU A 338 16.10 -8.00 -17.57
C GLU A 338 16.98 -9.20 -17.97
N ILE A 339 18.30 -9.00 -18.05
CA ILE A 339 19.22 -10.07 -18.48
C ILE A 339 19.23 -11.22 -17.47
N TYR A 340 19.31 -10.92 -16.17
CA TYR A 340 19.31 -11.92 -15.11
C TYR A 340 18.02 -12.73 -15.11
N THR A 341 16.86 -12.08 -15.04
CA THR A 341 15.58 -12.76 -14.91
C THR A 341 15.24 -13.59 -16.15
N ARG A 342 15.64 -13.16 -17.34
CA ARG A 342 15.54 -14.01 -18.55
C ARG A 342 16.43 -15.25 -18.45
N ALA A 343 17.67 -15.09 -17.98
CA ALA A 343 18.63 -16.19 -17.87
C ALA A 343 18.18 -17.28 -16.88
N VAL A 344 17.61 -16.89 -15.74
CA VAL A 344 17.14 -17.83 -14.70
C VAL A 344 15.67 -18.22 -14.82
N GLY A 345 14.96 -17.78 -15.86
CA GLY A 345 13.55 -18.13 -16.08
C GLY A 345 12.56 -17.44 -15.12
N LEU A 346 12.89 -16.24 -14.65
CA LEU A 346 12.06 -15.37 -13.80
C LEU A 346 11.38 -14.21 -14.55
N PHE A 347 11.63 -14.05 -15.86
CA PHE A 347 10.99 -13.03 -16.69
C PHE A 347 9.70 -13.56 -17.36
N TYR A 348 8.56 -12.91 -17.12
CA TYR A 348 7.26 -13.30 -17.66
C TYR A 348 6.97 -12.65 -19.01
N THR A 349 6.81 -13.49 -20.04
CA THR A 349 6.53 -13.04 -21.43
C THR A 349 5.06 -13.17 -21.81
N GLY A 350 4.21 -13.75 -20.94
CA GLY A 350 2.81 -14.05 -21.27
C GLY A 350 2.57 -15.42 -21.90
N GLN A 351 3.65 -16.14 -22.26
CA GLN A 351 3.57 -17.46 -22.90
C GLN A 351 3.80 -18.61 -21.93
N GLN A 352 4.30 -18.32 -20.72
CA GLN A 352 4.51 -19.30 -19.68
C GLN A 352 3.16 -19.80 -19.15
N ASP A 353 3.11 -21.10 -18.85
CA ASP A 353 1.95 -21.80 -18.30
C ASP A 353 2.34 -22.56 -17.02
N PRO A 354 2.54 -21.85 -15.90
CA PRO A 354 2.87 -22.46 -14.62
C PRO A 354 1.71 -23.30 -14.06
N ASP A 355 2.08 -24.38 -13.37
CA ASP A 355 1.15 -25.20 -12.63
C ASP A 355 0.83 -24.57 -11.27
N TYR A 356 -0.40 -24.08 -11.13
CA TYR A 356 -0.91 -23.59 -9.85
C TYR A 356 -1.66 -24.68 -9.08
N THR A 357 -1.80 -24.50 -7.77
CA THR A 357 -2.66 -25.34 -6.92
C THR A 357 -4.11 -25.26 -7.40
N GLU A 358 -4.54 -24.05 -7.76
CA GLU A 358 -5.83 -23.72 -8.33
C GLU A 358 -5.69 -22.47 -9.20
N VAL A 359 -6.52 -22.35 -10.24
CA VAL A 359 -6.57 -21.16 -11.10
C VAL A 359 -7.93 -20.50 -10.98
N LEU A 360 -7.92 -19.21 -10.64
CA LEU A 360 -9.07 -18.35 -10.58
C LEU A 360 -9.03 -17.36 -11.73
N GLU A 361 -10.06 -17.35 -12.58
CA GLU A 361 -10.16 -16.37 -13.66
C GLU A 361 -10.89 -15.11 -13.16
N PHE A 362 -10.33 -13.94 -13.46
CA PHE A 362 -10.87 -12.64 -13.06
C PHE A 362 -10.92 -11.69 -14.25
N ASP A 363 -12.13 -11.27 -14.63
CA ASP A 363 -12.34 -10.31 -15.73
C ASP A 363 -12.27 -8.87 -15.21
N LEU A 364 -11.25 -8.13 -15.65
CA LEU A 364 -11.05 -6.72 -15.34
C LEU A 364 -12.23 -5.84 -15.80
N SER A 365 -12.97 -6.26 -16.83
CA SER A 365 -14.12 -5.51 -17.34
C SER A 365 -15.33 -5.52 -16.38
N SER A 366 -15.33 -6.46 -15.41
CA SER A 366 -16.39 -6.61 -14.41
C SER A 366 -16.32 -5.56 -13.29
N VAL A 367 -15.16 -4.93 -13.10
CA VAL A 367 -14.91 -3.96 -12.02
C VAL A 367 -15.84 -2.75 -12.14
N LYS A 368 -16.39 -2.34 -10.99
CA LYS A 368 -17.30 -1.19 -10.84
C LYS A 368 -16.72 -0.17 -9.86
N PRO A 369 -17.00 1.13 -10.02
CA PRO A 369 -16.62 2.13 -9.02
C PRO A 369 -17.14 1.72 -7.66
N SER A 370 -16.27 1.66 -6.66
CA SER A 370 -16.59 1.07 -5.36
C SER A 370 -15.90 1.81 -4.22
N VAL A 371 -16.51 1.74 -3.05
CA VAL A 371 -15.86 2.00 -1.76
C VAL A 371 -15.85 0.72 -0.94
N ALA A 372 -15.11 0.68 0.17
CA ALA A 372 -15.21 -0.43 1.12
C ALA A 372 -15.37 0.07 2.56
N GLY A 373 -16.33 -0.48 3.30
CA GLY A 373 -16.70 -0.01 4.64
C GLY A 373 -18.03 -0.57 5.13
N PRO A 374 -18.49 -0.14 6.32
CA PRO A 374 -17.89 0.90 7.17
C PRO A 374 -16.75 0.42 8.10
N ALA A 375 -16.50 -0.90 8.20
CA ALA A 375 -15.66 -1.45 9.25
C ALA A 375 -14.63 -2.50 8.80
N ARG A 376 -14.70 -3.01 7.55
CA ARG A 376 -13.74 -4.00 7.05
C ARG A 376 -13.34 -3.72 5.59
N PRO A 377 -12.10 -4.02 5.19
CA PRO A 377 -11.63 -3.75 3.83
C PRO A 377 -12.32 -4.58 2.74
N GLN A 378 -12.77 -5.79 3.08
CA GLN A 378 -13.49 -6.68 2.18
C GLN A 378 -14.99 -6.35 2.04
N ASP A 379 -15.53 -5.42 2.84
CA ASP A 379 -16.93 -4.99 2.77
C ASP A 379 -17.11 -3.99 1.62
N ARG A 380 -16.93 -4.47 0.39
CA ARG A 380 -17.07 -3.65 -0.82
C ARG A 380 -18.52 -3.25 -1.03
N ILE A 381 -18.72 -1.98 -1.37
CA ILE A 381 -20.00 -1.38 -1.74
C ILE A 381 -19.81 -0.71 -3.11
N GLU A 382 -20.62 -1.10 -4.10
CA GLU A 382 -20.65 -0.35 -5.38
C GLU A 382 -21.09 1.08 -5.10
N LEU A 383 -20.52 2.06 -5.80
CA LEU A 383 -20.70 3.48 -5.47
C LEU A 383 -22.17 3.92 -5.41
N LYS A 384 -23.01 3.40 -6.32
CA LYS A 384 -24.46 3.66 -6.37
C LYS A 384 -25.21 3.17 -5.13
N ASP A 385 -24.68 2.15 -4.44
CA ASP A 385 -25.35 1.47 -3.32
C ASP A 385 -24.85 2.01 -1.97
N LEU A 386 -23.98 3.03 -1.96
CA LEU A 386 -23.38 3.58 -0.73
C LEU A 386 -24.45 4.14 0.23
N LYS A 387 -25.37 4.95 -0.30
CA LYS A 387 -26.46 5.55 0.47
C LYS A 387 -27.33 4.50 1.15
N ASP A 388 -27.79 3.51 0.39
CA ASP A 388 -28.67 2.45 0.88
C ASP A 388 -27.97 1.51 1.88
N ASN A 389 -26.69 1.19 1.63
CA ASN A 389 -25.88 0.43 2.58
C ASN A 389 -25.71 1.20 3.90
N PHE A 390 -25.40 2.50 3.83
CA PHE A 390 -25.24 3.31 5.03
C PHE A 390 -26.56 3.45 5.81
N ALA A 391 -27.68 3.63 5.12
CA ALA A 391 -29.00 3.64 5.75
C ALA A 391 -29.30 2.32 6.50
N THR A 392 -28.87 1.18 5.93
CA THR A 392 -28.98 -0.14 6.58
C THR A 392 -28.14 -0.21 7.87
N VAL A 393 -26.92 0.35 7.86
CA VAL A 393 -26.03 0.42 9.04
C VAL A 393 -26.66 1.21 10.20
N LEU A 394 -27.43 2.26 9.91
CA LEU A 394 -28.13 3.07 10.92
C LEU A 394 -29.40 2.41 11.49
N GLY A 395 -29.88 1.33 10.88
CA GLY A 395 -31.16 0.70 11.23
C GLY A 395 -32.36 1.45 10.63
N CYS A 396 -32.90 0.93 9.53
CA CYS A 396 -34.08 1.53 8.87
C CYS A 396 -35.40 0.93 9.37
N LYS A 397 -36.42 1.80 9.49
CA LYS A 397 -37.83 1.38 9.45
C LYS A 397 -38.26 1.39 7.99
N HIS A 398 -38.82 0.29 7.52
CA HIS A 398 -39.53 0.30 6.25
C HIS A 398 -40.86 1.01 6.50
N ALA A 399 -41.19 2.03 5.71
CA ALA A 399 -42.54 2.59 5.75
C ALA A 399 -43.51 1.43 5.50
N ARG A 400 -44.28 1.04 6.51
CA ARG A 400 -45.43 0.16 6.27
C ARG A 400 -46.34 0.95 5.33
N ASN A 401 -46.75 0.27 4.27
CA ASN A 401 -47.72 0.74 3.28
C ASN A 401 -48.83 1.56 3.96
N ALA A 402 -49.27 2.61 3.26
CA ALA A 402 -50.33 3.53 3.64
C ALA A 402 -51.47 2.87 4.44
N ASP A 403 -52.07 3.66 5.34
CA ASP A 403 -53.23 3.26 6.12
C ASP A 403 -54.29 2.67 5.17
N GLN A 404 -54.87 1.52 5.54
CA GLN A 404 -55.76 0.74 4.66
C GLN A 404 -57.01 1.54 4.23
N ALA A 405 -57.26 2.68 4.87
CA ALA A 405 -58.29 3.66 4.54
C ALA A 405 -58.04 4.43 3.22
N ASP A 406 -56.79 4.53 2.75
CA ASP A 406 -56.44 5.22 1.49
C ASP A 406 -56.42 4.27 0.26
N ILE A 407 -56.79 3.00 0.44
CA ILE A 407 -56.75 1.95 -0.61
C ILE A 407 -58.09 1.77 -1.33
N SER A 408 -59.10 2.64 -1.11
CA SER A 408 -60.31 2.60 -1.93
C SER A 408 -60.66 3.94 -2.54
N THR A 409 -60.11 4.24 -3.70
CA THR A 409 -60.88 4.71 -4.88
C THR A 409 -59.97 4.86 -6.10
N PHE A 410 -60.23 4.05 -7.14
CA PHE A 410 -59.69 4.13 -8.52
C PHE A 410 -58.23 3.71 -8.78
N HIS A 411 -57.98 2.40 -8.93
CA HIS A 411 -56.80 1.89 -9.64
C HIS A 411 -57.04 0.60 -10.46
N ASP A 412 -58.22 0.42 -11.05
CA ASP A 412 -58.52 -0.76 -11.90
C ASP A 412 -58.43 -0.52 -13.43
N GLU A 413 -57.91 0.62 -13.90
CA GLU A 413 -57.85 0.90 -15.36
C GLU A 413 -56.48 1.30 -15.92
N SER A 414 -55.36 0.97 -15.27
CA SER A 414 -54.05 1.10 -15.91
C SER A 414 -53.11 -0.02 -15.49
N GLY A 415 -52.78 -0.90 -16.45
CA GLY A 415 -51.91 -2.06 -16.30
C GLY A 415 -50.43 -1.75 -16.11
N SER A 416 -50.09 -0.81 -15.23
CA SER A 416 -48.71 -0.53 -14.82
C SER A 416 -48.59 -0.72 -13.32
N GLN A 417 -48.04 -1.85 -12.89
CA GLN A 417 -47.58 -2.01 -11.51
C GLN A 417 -46.40 -1.05 -11.28
N THR A 418 -46.66 0.05 -10.58
CA THR A 418 -45.60 0.89 -10.02
C THR A 418 -45.11 0.20 -8.75
N VAL A 419 -44.13 -0.69 -8.89
CA VAL A 419 -43.35 -1.14 -7.74
C VAL A 419 -42.43 0.02 -7.37
N ARG A 420 -42.82 0.82 -6.37
CA ARG A 420 -41.87 1.72 -5.71
C ARG A 420 -40.91 0.85 -4.91
N THR A 421 -39.62 0.93 -5.23
CA THR A 421 -38.55 0.34 -4.40
C THR A 421 -38.77 0.82 -2.97
N PRO A 422 -38.86 -0.08 -1.96
CA PRO A 422 -39.02 0.33 -0.58
C PRO A 422 -37.87 1.26 -0.19
N CYS A 423 -38.18 2.52 0.08
CA CYS A 423 -37.18 3.52 0.45
C CYS A 423 -36.85 3.35 1.93
N CYS A 424 -35.60 2.99 2.22
CA CYS A 424 -35.02 2.97 3.56
C CYS A 424 -35.08 4.40 4.11
N THR A 425 -35.91 4.66 5.13
CA THR A 425 -35.89 5.94 5.84
C THR A 425 -35.16 5.73 7.17
N VAL A 426 -34.02 6.40 7.30
CA VAL A 426 -33.22 6.42 8.53
C VAL A 426 -34.11 6.92 9.67
N THR A 427 -34.06 6.24 10.80
CA THR A 427 -34.99 6.48 11.93
C THR A 427 -34.72 7.77 12.70
N ASP A 428 -33.55 8.37 12.51
CA ASP A 428 -33.11 9.63 13.10
C ASP A 428 -32.27 10.41 12.06
N ALA A 429 -32.84 11.46 11.48
CA ALA A 429 -32.19 12.31 10.47
C ALA A 429 -31.87 13.71 11.02
N GLU A 430 -31.81 13.86 12.34
CA GLU A 430 -31.54 15.15 12.97
C GLU A 430 -30.14 15.66 12.59
N LYS A 431 -30.08 16.97 12.29
CA LYS A 431 -28.86 17.70 11.99
C LYS A 431 -28.61 18.73 13.08
N TYR A 432 -27.38 18.82 13.51
CA TYR A 432 -26.94 19.65 14.62
C TYR A 432 -26.00 20.73 14.10
N ALA A 433 -26.27 21.97 14.49
CA ALA A 433 -25.41 23.10 14.13
C ALA A 433 -24.07 23.00 14.89
N VAL A 434 -22.99 23.29 14.16
CA VAL A 434 -21.64 23.42 14.72
C VAL A 434 -21.01 24.71 14.22
N ASN A 435 -20.25 25.37 15.08
CA ASN A 435 -19.40 26.50 14.73
C ASN A 435 -17.94 26.05 14.68
N ILE A 436 -17.28 26.28 13.55
CA ILE A 436 -15.89 25.88 13.31
C ILE A 436 -15.13 27.17 13.00
N ASP A 437 -14.49 27.73 14.03
CA ASP A 437 -13.72 28.97 13.93
C ASP A 437 -14.49 30.14 13.27
N GLY A 438 -15.78 30.29 13.62
CA GLY A 438 -16.66 31.33 13.09
C GLY A 438 -17.45 30.93 11.83
N LYS A 439 -17.28 29.69 11.32
CA LYS A 439 -18.03 29.14 10.19
C LYS A 439 -19.14 28.22 10.70
N SER A 440 -20.39 28.55 10.39
CA SER A 440 -21.53 27.69 10.70
C SER A 440 -21.58 26.50 9.73
N ALA A 441 -21.66 25.29 10.27
CA ALA A 441 -21.94 24.06 9.53
C ALA A 441 -23.03 23.25 10.23
N THR A 442 -23.51 22.18 9.60
CA THR A 442 -24.44 21.23 10.20
C THR A 442 -23.93 19.82 10.00
N ILE A 443 -23.92 19.03 11.06
CA ILE A 443 -23.53 17.61 11.02
C ILE A 443 -24.65 16.72 11.55
N GLY A 444 -24.71 15.50 11.05
CA GLY A 444 -25.64 14.45 11.47
C GLY A 444 -25.07 13.09 11.11
N HIS A 445 -25.91 12.05 11.15
CA HIS A 445 -25.49 10.73 10.68
C HIS A 445 -24.97 10.78 9.24
N GLY A 446 -23.88 10.07 8.96
CA GLY A 446 -23.25 10.01 7.63
C GLY A 446 -22.44 11.22 7.24
N SER A 447 -22.46 12.30 8.03
CA SER A 447 -21.59 13.46 7.76
C SER A 447 -20.13 13.03 7.77
N ILE A 448 -19.40 13.40 6.72
CA ILE A 448 -17.97 13.11 6.62
C ILE A 448 -17.22 14.15 7.45
N VAL A 449 -16.49 13.70 8.46
CA VAL A 449 -15.68 14.59 9.31
C VAL A 449 -14.18 14.46 9.04
N ILE A 450 -13.75 13.42 8.31
CA ILE A 450 -12.38 13.26 7.80
C ILE A 450 -12.43 12.81 6.33
N ALA A 451 -11.69 13.49 5.46
CA ALA A 451 -11.43 13.07 4.10
C ALA A 451 -9.92 13.13 3.80
N ALA A 452 -9.26 11.99 3.72
CA ALA A 452 -7.79 11.92 3.66
C ALA A 452 -7.27 11.22 2.40
N ILE A 453 -6.51 11.95 1.59
CA ILE A 453 -5.63 11.34 0.58
C ILE A 453 -4.34 10.94 1.31
N THR A 454 -4.20 9.65 1.57
CA THR A 454 -3.16 9.08 2.44
C THR A 454 -2.77 7.68 1.95
N SER A 455 -1.82 7.04 2.65
CA SER A 455 -1.39 5.65 2.45
C SER A 455 -0.54 5.42 1.22
N CYS A 456 0.53 4.64 1.40
CA CYS A 456 1.34 4.09 0.31
C CYS A 456 0.51 3.36 -0.75
N THR A 457 -0.62 2.73 -0.37
CA THR A 457 -1.50 1.98 -1.29
C THR A 457 -1.87 2.77 -2.54
N ASN A 458 -2.25 4.04 -2.37
CA ASN A 458 -2.73 4.88 -3.46
C ASN A 458 -1.79 6.05 -3.77
N THR A 459 -0.97 6.51 -2.83
CA THR A 459 -0.07 7.65 -3.06
C THR A 459 1.15 7.31 -3.91
N SER A 460 1.47 6.03 -4.07
CA SER A 460 2.47 5.56 -5.04
C SER A 460 1.95 5.53 -6.47
N ASN A 461 0.65 5.74 -6.68
CA ASN A 461 0.02 5.65 -7.99
C ASN A 461 -0.26 7.05 -8.56
N PRO A 462 0.57 7.53 -9.53
CA PRO A 462 0.41 8.87 -10.09
C PRO A 462 -0.89 9.03 -10.89
N PHE A 463 -1.48 7.96 -11.41
CA PHE A 463 -2.73 8.06 -12.17
C PHE A 463 -3.89 8.52 -11.28
N VAL A 464 -4.04 7.92 -10.09
CA VAL A 464 -5.10 8.32 -9.16
C VAL A 464 -4.84 9.67 -8.49
N LEU A 465 -3.58 10.05 -8.27
CA LEU A 465 -3.24 11.36 -7.70
C LEU A 465 -3.38 12.51 -8.70
N MET A 466 -2.93 12.32 -9.96
CA MET A 466 -3.21 13.27 -11.04
C MET A 466 -4.71 13.37 -11.30
N GLY A 467 -5.43 12.24 -11.27
CA GLY A 467 -6.88 12.20 -11.37
C GLY A 467 -7.57 13.00 -10.25
N ALA A 468 -7.13 12.85 -9.00
CA ALA A 468 -7.66 13.64 -7.88
C ALA A 468 -7.40 15.15 -8.06
N GLY A 469 -6.20 15.53 -8.52
CA GLY A 469 -5.88 16.91 -8.84
C GLY A 469 -6.72 17.49 -9.98
N LEU A 470 -6.95 16.73 -11.05
CA LEU A 470 -7.82 17.12 -12.16
C LEU A 470 -9.28 17.25 -11.73
N LEU A 471 -9.78 16.32 -10.92
CA LEU A 471 -11.13 16.41 -10.35
C LEU A 471 -11.26 17.67 -9.48
N ALA A 472 -10.27 17.96 -8.64
CA ALA A 472 -10.22 19.18 -7.84
C ALA A 472 -10.22 20.44 -8.74
N GLN A 473 -9.42 20.46 -9.82
CA GLN A 473 -9.41 21.55 -10.79
C GLN A 473 -10.79 21.79 -11.41
N LYS A 474 -11.45 20.72 -11.88
CA LYS A 474 -12.80 20.81 -12.48
C LYS A 474 -13.85 21.25 -11.46
N ALA A 475 -13.78 20.74 -10.22
CA ALA A 475 -14.67 21.14 -9.12
C ALA A 475 -14.53 22.63 -8.77
N VAL A 476 -13.30 23.12 -8.61
CA VAL A 476 -13.02 24.54 -8.31
C VAL A 476 -13.45 25.44 -9.47
N ALA A 477 -13.23 25.02 -10.73
CA ALA A 477 -13.69 25.77 -11.90
C ALA A 477 -15.24 25.88 -11.98
N LYS A 478 -15.95 24.92 -11.38
CA LYS A 478 -17.41 24.95 -11.22
C LYS A 478 -17.87 25.72 -9.97
N GLY A 479 -16.94 26.20 -9.13
CA GLY A 479 -17.26 26.95 -7.90
C GLY A 479 -17.62 26.07 -6.70
N LEU A 480 -17.41 24.76 -6.78
CA LEU A 480 -17.65 23.86 -5.66
C LEU A 480 -16.63 24.09 -4.54
N LYS A 481 -17.05 23.82 -3.29
CA LYS A 481 -16.23 23.94 -2.09
C LYS A 481 -16.52 22.78 -1.15
N VAL A 482 -15.49 22.32 -0.44
CA VAL A 482 -15.65 21.33 0.62
C VAL A 482 -16.34 21.99 1.83
N PRO A 483 -17.35 21.36 2.43
CA PRO A 483 -17.98 21.86 3.65
C PRO A 483 -16.98 22.01 4.80
N SER A 484 -17.14 23.05 5.62
CA SER A 484 -16.18 23.41 6.68
C SER A 484 -16.02 22.37 7.80
N HIS A 485 -16.95 21.43 7.93
CA HIS A 485 -16.87 20.34 8.92
C HIS A 485 -16.01 19.16 8.47
N VAL A 486 -15.56 19.13 7.23
CA VAL A 486 -14.71 18.06 6.69
C VAL A 486 -13.24 18.41 6.96
N LYS A 487 -12.56 17.61 7.79
CA LYS A 487 -11.11 17.66 7.94
C LYS A 487 -10.43 17.01 6.73
N THR A 488 -9.90 17.83 5.82
CA THR A 488 -9.17 17.36 4.64
C THR A 488 -7.66 17.32 4.87
N SER A 489 -6.98 16.32 4.31
CA SER A 489 -5.52 16.19 4.39
C SER A 489 -4.92 15.45 3.20
N LEU A 490 -3.74 15.90 2.75
CA LEU A 490 -2.90 15.19 1.78
C LEU A 490 -1.60 14.73 2.46
N ALA A 491 -1.40 13.42 2.55
CA ALA A 491 -0.23 12.77 3.14
C ALA A 491 0.40 11.75 2.16
N PRO A 492 1.22 12.22 1.20
CA PRO A 492 1.85 11.35 0.21
C PRO A 492 3.01 10.53 0.80
N GLY A 493 3.25 9.36 0.23
CA GLY A 493 4.37 8.51 0.62
C GLY A 493 5.72 8.83 -0.03
N SER A 494 5.84 9.93 -0.78
CA SER A 494 7.09 10.39 -1.39
C SER A 494 7.02 11.87 -1.75
N LYS A 495 8.15 12.59 -1.68
CA LYS A 495 8.28 13.98 -2.15
C LYS A 495 8.03 14.15 -3.65
N VAL A 496 8.29 13.08 -4.43
CA VAL A 496 8.03 13.04 -5.88
C VAL A 496 6.57 13.38 -6.20
N VAL A 497 5.64 12.95 -5.34
CA VAL A 497 4.20 13.22 -5.49
C VAL A 497 3.91 14.71 -5.59
N ILE A 498 4.39 15.47 -4.61
CA ILE A 498 4.14 16.90 -4.54
C ILE A 498 4.83 17.62 -5.69
N ARG A 499 5.99 17.13 -6.12
CA ARG A 499 6.72 17.73 -7.23
C ARG A 499 5.94 17.62 -8.54
N TYR A 500 5.43 16.44 -8.91
CA TYR A 500 4.66 16.34 -10.15
C TYR A 500 3.29 17.03 -10.07
N LEU A 501 2.63 17.07 -8.90
CA LEU A 501 1.36 17.79 -8.73
C LEU A 501 1.56 19.30 -8.87
N LYS A 502 2.68 19.84 -8.37
CA LYS A 502 3.06 21.24 -8.57
C LYS A 502 3.43 21.53 -10.02
N ASP A 503 4.22 20.66 -10.65
CA ASP A 503 4.65 20.81 -12.05
C ASP A 503 3.46 20.75 -13.03
N ALA A 504 2.45 19.93 -12.75
CA ALA A 504 1.19 19.86 -13.48
C ALA A 504 0.24 21.03 -13.17
N GLY A 505 0.56 21.89 -12.19
CA GLY A 505 -0.29 23.02 -11.79
C GLY A 505 -1.56 22.60 -11.04
N LEU A 506 -1.61 21.39 -10.46
CA LEU A 506 -2.79 20.83 -9.81
C LEU A 506 -2.87 21.12 -8.31
N MET A 507 -1.73 21.33 -7.63
CA MET A 507 -1.69 21.61 -6.19
C MET A 507 -2.60 22.77 -5.74
N PRO A 508 -2.63 23.94 -6.43
CA PRO A 508 -3.49 25.05 -5.99
C PRO A 508 -4.98 24.69 -5.91
N TYR A 509 -5.45 23.75 -6.74
CA TYR A 509 -6.85 23.31 -6.72
C TYR A 509 -7.13 22.32 -5.59
N LEU A 510 -6.18 21.44 -5.28
CA LEU A 510 -6.26 20.58 -4.09
C LEU A 510 -6.28 21.42 -2.81
N GLU A 511 -5.40 22.41 -2.72
CA GLU A 511 -5.32 23.38 -1.62
C GLU A 511 -6.60 24.23 -1.50
N ALA A 512 -7.20 24.65 -2.61
CA ALA A 512 -8.49 25.36 -2.61
C ALA A 512 -9.64 24.52 -2.03
N LEU A 513 -9.54 23.18 -2.11
CA LEU A 513 -10.47 22.24 -1.48
C LEU A 513 -10.00 21.78 -0.08
N GLY A 514 -8.91 22.34 0.44
CA GLY A 514 -8.38 22.06 1.77
C GLY A 514 -7.40 20.88 1.84
N PHE A 515 -7.13 20.19 0.73
CA PHE A 515 -6.13 19.11 0.66
C PHE A 515 -4.70 19.67 0.61
N TYR A 516 -4.32 20.38 1.66
CA TYR A 516 -2.95 20.82 1.88
C TYR A 516 -2.06 19.64 2.27
N LEU A 517 -0.79 19.74 1.89
CA LEU A 517 0.24 18.81 2.32
C LEU A 517 0.38 18.87 3.86
N ALA A 518 0.02 17.77 4.51
CA ALA A 518 0.01 17.66 5.96
C ALA A 518 1.20 16.86 6.50
N ALA A 519 1.71 15.88 5.74
CA ALA A 519 2.78 14.99 6.17
C ALA A 519 3.42 14.24 4.99
N PHE A 520 4.67 13.79 5.14
CA PHE A 520 5.24 12.68 4.37
C PHE A 520 5.37 11.46 5.28
N GLY A 521 4.28 10.71 5.46
CA GLY A 521 4.20 9.56 6.37
C GLY A 521 2.81 8.93 6.40
N CYS A 522 2.65 7.85 7.17
CA CYS A 522 1.43 7.03 7.22
C CYS A 522 0.18 7.81 7.65
N ALA A 523 0.34 8.74 8.59
CA ALA A 523 -0.69 9.69 9.02
C ALA A 523 -2.06 9.02 9.27
N THR A 524 -3.14 9.51 8.64
CA THR A 524 -4.50 8.99 8.80
C THR A 524 -4.62 7.48 8.51
N CYS A 525 -3.78 6.89 7.64
CA CYS A 525 -3.85 5.47 7.32
C CYS A 525 -3.59 4.55 8.54
N ILE A 526 -2.70 4.98 9.44
CA ILE A 526 -2.37 4.22 10.65
C ILE A 526 -3.20 4.65 11.88
N GLY A 527 -4.09 5.64 11.71
CA GLY A 527 -4.84 6.24 12.80
C GLY A 527 -4.22 7.49 13.40
N ASN A 528 -3.09 7.95 12.86
CA ASN A 528 -2.45 9.23 13.22
C ASN A 528 -3.18 10.42 12.56
N SER A 529 -4.51 10.41 12.63
CA SER A 529 -5.40 11.39 12.00
C SER A 529 -5.47 12.71 12.77
N GLY A 530 -4.93 12.77 14.00
CA GLY A 530 -4.95 13.94 14.88
C GLY A 530 -6.37 14.34 15.31
N PRO A 531 -6.53 15.37 16.15
CA PRO A 531 -7.82 15.73 16.73
C PRO A 531 -8.81 16.25 15.68
N LEU A 532 -10.10 16.00 15.90
CA LEU A 532 -11.19 16.73 15.27
C LEU A 532 -11.39 18.08 15.96
N HIS A 533 -12.18 18.97 15.35
CA HIS A 533 -12.56 20.22 16.01
C HIS A 533 -13.38 19.91 17.28
N PRO A 534 -13.08 20.52 18.45
CA PRO A 534 -13.72 20.16 19.72
C PRO A 534 -15.25 20.24 19.70
N GLU A 535 -15.80 21.20 18.94
CA GLU A 535 -17.26 21.33 18.79
C GLU A 535 -17.88 20.18 17.98
N ILE A 536 -17.17 19.66 16.97
CA ILE A 536 -17.61 18.48 16.20
C ILE A 536 -17.61 17.27 17.14
N GLU A 537 -16.55 17.05 17.91
CA GLU A 537 -16.45 15.91 18.83
C GLU A 537 -17.54 15.94 19.90
N ARG A 538 -17.78 17.12 20.49
CA ARG A 538 -18.87 17.31 21.46
C ARG A 538 -20.22 16.93 20.86
N VAL A 539 -20.54 17.44 19.67
CA VAL A 539 -21.84 17.16 19.02
C VAL A 539 -21.97 15.70 18.62
N ILE A 540 -20.87 15.04 18.18
CA ILE A 540 -20.86 13.60 17.93
C ILE A 540 -21.21 12.82 19.21
N TYR A 541 -20.56 13.16 20.32
CA TYR A 541 -20.75 12.47 21.60
C TYR A 541 -22.14 12.69 22.19
N ASP A 542 -22.55 13.96 22.33
CA ASP A 542 -23.80 14.35 23.00
C ASP A 542 -25.04 13.77 22.30
N ASN A 543 -24.97 13.58 20.97
CA ASN A 543 -26.07 13.11 20.15
C ASN A 543 -25.84 11.70 19.56
N ASN A 544 -24.78 11.00 20.02
CA ASN A 544 -24.45 9.63 19.60
C ASN A 544 -24.40 9.44 18.07
N LEU A 545 -23.82 10.41 17.35
CA LEU A 545 -23.82 10.42 15.89
C LEU A 545 -22.88 9.36 15.29
N THR A 546 -23.37 8.65 14.28
CA THR A 546 -22.55 7.81 13.41
C THR A 546 -22.05 8.65 12.24
N VAL A 547 -20.96 9.39 12.46
CA VAL A 547 -20.26 10.14 11.41
C VAL A 547 -19.30 9.23 10.63
N ALA A 548 -18.85 9.72 9.47
CA ALA A 548 -18.01 8.97 8.56
C ALA A 548 -16.60 9.58 8.37
N SER A 549 -15.64 8.72 8.02
CA SER A 549 -14.40 9.08 7.36
C SER A 549 -14.32 8.44 5.98
N VAL A 550 -13.63 9.11 5.06
CA VAL A 550 -13.27 8.56 3.75
C VAL A 550 -11.77 8.73 3.56
N LEU A 551 -11.07 7.65 3.22
CA LEU A 551 -9.62 7.70 3.03
C LEU A 551 -9.15 6.79 1.89
N SER A 552 -8.04 7.15 1.26
CA SER A 552 -7.37 6.30 0.27
C SER A 552 -6.42 5.26 0.89
N GLY A 553 -6.78 4.75 2.05
CA GLY A 553 -6.03 3.72 2.78
C GLY A 553 -6.38 2.29 2.37
N ASN A 554 -5.96 1.34 3.20
CA ASN A 554 -6.23 -0.10 3.04
C ASN A 554 -6.97 -0.74 4.24
N ARG A 555 -7.04 -0.05 5.39
CA ARG A 555 -7.73 -0.51 6.60
C ARG A 555 -8.72 0.52 7.11
N ASN A 556 -9.88 0.06 7.55
CA ASN A 556 -11.02 0.86 7.97
C ASN A 556 -11.73 0.25 9.19
N PHE A 557 -11.03 -0.54 10.00
CA PHE A 557 -11.58 -1.08 11.25
C PHE A 557 -12.10 0.04 12.17
N GLU A 558 -13.13 -0.26 12.95
CA GLU A 558 -13.66 0.69 13.93
C GLU A 558 -12.55 1.17 14.88
N ALA A 559 -12.58 2.46 15.23
CA ALA A 559 -11.57 3.15 16.04
C ALA A 559 -10.12 3.18 15.47
N ARG A 560 -9.86 2.55 14.32
CA ARG A 560 -8.54 2.61 13.67
C ARG A 560 -8.23 4.00 13.13
N ILE A 561 -9.20 4.65 12.47
CA ILE A 561 -8.96 5.93 11.81
C ILE A 561 -8.99 7.08 12.79
N HIS A 562 -10.04 7.15 13.61
CA HIS A 562 -10.22 8.15 14.66
C HIS A 562 -11.21 7.61 15.70
N GLN A 563 -11.02 7.93 16.97
CA GLN A 563 -11.84 7.39 18.07
C GLN A 563 -13.31 7.81 18.00
N SER A 564 -13.56 9.04 17.54
CA SER A 564 -14.91 9.62 17.38
C SER A 564 -15.65 9.18 16.12
N ILE A 565 -15.09 8.29 15.28
CA ILE A 565 -15.66 7.89 13.99
C ILE A 565 -15.94 6.39 13.95
N ARG A 566 -17.22 6.04 13.70
CA ARG A 566 -17.68 4.64 13.63
C ARG A 566 -17.72 4.09 12.21
N ALA A 567 -17.91 4.94 11.19
CA ALA A 567 -17.98 4.51 9.81
C ALA A 567 -16.77 4.99 9.00
N ASN A 568 -15.98 4.07 8.46
CA ASN A 568 -14.76 4.39 7.73
C ASN A 568 -14.80 3.74 6.34
N PHE A 569 -14.62 4.54 5.30
CA PHE A 569 -14.71 4.10 3.92
C PHE A 569 -13.38 4.24 3.19
N LEU A 570 -12.91 3.13 2.61
CA LEU A 570 -11.78 3.11 1.69
C LEU A 570 -12.27 3.50 0.30
N ALA A 571 -11.59 4.44 -0.34
CA ALA A 571 -11.97 4.93 -1.65
C ALA A 571 -10.75 5.40 -2.46
N SER A 572 -10.87 5.50 -3.78
CA SER A 572 -9.80 6.10 -4.59
C SER A 572 -9.57 7.57 -4.21
N PRO A 573 -8.36 8.14 -4.39
CA PRO A 573 -8.13 9.56 -4.18
C PRO A 573 -9.14 10.48 -4.89
N LEU A 574 -9.65 10.09 -6.07
CA LEU A 574 -10.72 10.82 -6.78
C LEU A 574 -12.02 10.81 -5.98
N LEU A 575 -12.43 9.63 -5.49
CA LEU A 575 -13.63 9.49 -4.68
C LEU A 575 -13.48 10.13 -3.30
N VAL A 576 -12.29 10.18 -2.71
CA VAL A 576 -12.04 10.96 -1.48
C VAL A 576 -12.36 12.44 -1.71
N VAL A 577 -11.89 13.03 -2.82
CA VAL A 577 -12.21 14.43 -3.15
C VAL A 577 -13.70 14.61 -3.44
N ALA A 578 -14.31 13.71 -4.21
CA ALA A 578 -15.75 13.79 -4.53
C ALA A 578 -16.64 13.67 -3.28
N LEU A 579 -16.35 12.73 -2.39
CA LEU A 579 -17.07 12.54 -1.14
C LEU A 579 -16.80 13.70 -0.15
N ALA A 580 -15.59 14.27 -0.15
CA ALA A 580 -15.32 15.49 0.61
C ALA A 580 -16.18 16.68 0.13
N LEU A 581 -16.35 16.84 -1.18
CA LEU A 581 -17.22 17.87 -1.76
C LEU A 581 -18.69 17.66 -1.36
N ALA A 582 -19.17 16.42 -1.38
CA ALA A 582 -20.52 16.08 -0.92
C ALA A 582 -20.70 16.29 0.60
N GLY A 583 -19.66 16.04 1.40
CA GLY A 583 -19.65 16.21 2.85
C GLY A 583 -20.45 15.17 3.63
N SER A 584 -20.98 14.14 2.97
CA SER A 584 -21.75 13.05 3.55
C SER A 584 -21.58 11.76 2.73
N VAL A 585 -21.68 10.60 3.38
CA VAL A 585 -21.84 9.29 2.71
C VAL A 585 -23.31 8.92 2.47
N ASP A 586 -24.24 9.70 3.01
CA ASP A 586 -25.69 9.59 2.74
C ASP A 586 -26.04 10.30 1.41
N ILE A 587 -25.44 9.84 0.32
CA ILE A 587 -25.62 10.38 -1.03
C ILE A 587 -25.34 9.29 -2.08
N ASP A 588 -26.17 9.24 -3.13
CA ASP A 588 -25.86 8.47 -4.34
C ASP A 588 -25.19 9.41 -5.36
N LEU A 589 -23.86 9.36 -5.41
CA LEU A 589 -23.06 10.19 -6.32
C LEU A 589 -23.32 9.93 -7.82
N THR A 590 -24.04 8.87 -8.17
CA THR A 590 -24.35 8.52 -9.56
C THR A 590 -25.57 9.27 -10.10
N VAL A 591 -26.45 9.75 -9.22
CA VAL A 591 -27.70 10.44 -9.60
C VAL A 591 -27.97 11.74 -8.83
N GLU A 592 -27.32 11.96 -7.70
CA GLU A 592 -27.45 13.18 -6.89
C GLU A 592 -26.28 14.16 -7.18
N PRO A 593 -26.53 15.48 -7.21
CA PRO A 593 -25.48 16.46 -7.45
C PRO A 593 -24.56 16.62 -6.24
N LEU A 594 -23.28 16.86 -6.50
CA LEU A 594 -22.26 17.20 -5.49
C LEU A 594 -22.48 18.59 -4.88
N GLY A 595 -23.12 19.48 -5.64
CA GLY A 595 -23.39 20.85 -5.23
C GLY A 595 -23.97 21.65 -6.38
N THR A 596 -23.94 22.97 -6.24
CA THR A 596 -24.40 23.90 -7.28
C THR A 596 -23.25 24.78 -7.76
N ASP A 597 -23.22 25.07 -9.05
CA ASP A 597 -22.26 26.02 -9.61
C ASP A 597 -22.60 27.47 -9.24
N SER A 598 -21.73 28.41 -9.59
CA SER A 598 -21.95 29.85 -9.36
C SER A 598 -23.21 30.42 -10.03
N SER A 599 -23.81 29.69 -10.98
CA SER A 599 -25.05 30.04 -11.66
C SER A 599 -26.27 29.31 -11.09
N GLY A 600 -26.12 28.54 -10.01
CA GLY A 600 -27.17 27.78 -9.34
C GLY A 600 -27.55 26.46 -10.02
N ARG A 601 -26.77 25.98 -11.00
CA ARG A 601 -27.03 24.71 -11.69
C ARG A 601 -26.44 23.54 -10.91
N PRO A 602 -27.12 22.38 -10.84
CA PRO A 602 -26.56 21.19 -10.22
C PRO A 602 -25.29 20.74 -10.95
N VAL A 603 -24.27 20.35 -10.18
CA VAL A 603 -23.03 19.75 -10.69
C VAL A 603 -22.97 18.31 -10.21
N TYR A 604 -22.93 17.37 -11.15
CA TYR A 604 -22.86 15.93 -10.89
C TYR A 604 -21.43 15.43 -10.91
N LEU A 605 -21.20 14.23 -10.36
CA LEU A 605 -19.87 13.60 -10.38
C LEU A 605 -19.31 13.50 -11.81
N LEU A 606 -20.14 13.08 -12.77
CA LEU A 606 -19.76 12.94 -14.17
C LEU A 606 -19.33 14.26 -14.84
N ASP A 607 -19.80 15.41 -14.34
CA ASP A 607 -19.42 16.72 -14.90
C ASP A 607 -17.97 17.10 -14.59
N ILE A 608 -17.40 16.51 -13.55
CA ILE A 608 -16.06 16.82 -13.03
C ILE A 608 -15.11 15.62 -13.02
N TRP A 609 -15.59 14.42 -13.38
CA TRP A 609 -14.75 13.24 -13.46
C TRP A 609 -13.78 13.35 -14.64
N PRO A 610 -12.45 13.23 -14.41
CA PRO A 610 -11.48 13.28 -15.51
C PRO A 610 -11.52 12.02 -16.35
N THR A 611 -11.22 12.15 -17.64
CA THR A 611 -11.03 10.97 -18.52
C THR A 611 -9.66 10.34 -18.29
N ASN A 612 -9.53 9.06 -18.61
CA ASN A 612 -8.27 8.34 -18.54
C ASN A 612 -7.21 8.99 -19.45
N GLN A 613 -7.62 9.52 -20.59
CA GLN A 613 -6.71 10.22 -21.51
C GLN A 613 -6.17 11.53 -20.91
N GLU A 614 -7.00 12.32 -20.22
CA GLU A 614 -6.55 13.53 -19.51
C GLU A 614 -5.49 13.18 -18.46
N ILE A 615 -5.75 12.13 -17.66
CA ILE A 615 -4.83 11.65 -16.63
C ILE A 615 -3.52 11.16 -17.25
N GLN A 616 -3.59 10.24 -18.22
CA GLN A 616 -2.41 9.66 -18.87
C GLN A 616 -1.51 10.73 -19.49
N THR A 617 -2.11 11.75 -20.12
CA THR A 617 -1.36 12.87 -20.72
C THR A 617 -0.54 13.62 -19.67
N LEU A 618 -1.13 13.90 -18.49
CA LEU A 618 -0.40 14.57 -17.41
C LEU A 618 0.66 13.68 -16.78
N VAL A 619 0.36 12.40 -16.53
CA VAL A 619 1.32 11.44 -15.97
C VAL A 619 2.56 11.35 -16.87
N HIS A 620 2.38 11.10 -18.18
CA HIS A 620 3.51 11.01 -19.11
C HIS A 620 4.33 12.30 -19.22
N LYS A 621 3.70 13.46 -19.04
CA LYS A 621 4.37 14.76 -19.16
C LYS A 621 5.11 15.17 -17.89
N HIS A 622 4.55 14.89 -16.72
CA HIS A 622 4.99 15.47 -15.45
C HIS A 622 5.61 14.46 -14.49
N VAL A 623 5.48 13.15 -14.74
CA VAL A 623 6.18 12.11 -13.99
C VAL A 623 7.36 11.62 -14.83
N TYR A 624 8.55 12.11 -14.51
CA TYR A 624 9.76 11.82 -15.27
C TYR A 624 10.96 11.53 -14.36
N LYS A 625 11.93 10.81 -14.92
CA LYS A 625 13.16 10.36 -14.27
C LYS A 625 13.86 11.38 -13.39
N GLY A 626 14.01 12.62 -13.87
CA GLY A 626 14.71 13.68 -13.15
C GLY A 626 14.11 14.01 -11.79
N LEU A 627 12.81 13.77 -11.58
CA LEU A 627 12.18 13.93 -10.27
C LEU A 627 12.72 12.91 -9.27
N PHE A 628 12.69 11.62 -9.65
CA PHE A 628 13.19 10.54 -8.82
C PHE A 628 14.67 10.71 -8.49
N GLU A 629 15.50 11.08 -9.47
CA GLU A 629 16.91 11.38 -9.25
C GLU A 629 17.10 12.48 -8.20
N SER A 630 16.36 13.59 -8.32
CA SER A 630 16.52 14.75 -7.45
C SER A 630 16.10 14.50 -6.00
N GLU A 631 15.03 13.75 -5.79
CA GLU A 631 14.50 13.45 -4.46
C GLU A 631 15.28 12.32 -3.79
N TYR A 632 15.57 11.24 -4.52
CA TYR A 632 16.16 10.04 -3.92
C TYR A 632 17.67 10.10 -3.73
N THR A 633 18.39 11.01 -4.41
CA THR A 633 19.82 11.25 -4.14
C THR A 633 20.06 11.77 -2.71
N LYS A 634 19.06 12.42 -2.10
CA LYS A 634 19.14 13.07 -0.79
C LYS A 634 18.30 12.38 0.30
N ILE A 635 17.76 11.20 0.01
CA ILE A 635 16.76 10.55 0.87
C ILE A 635 17.31 10.21 2.27
N PHE A 636 18.62 10.06 2.41
CA PHE A 636 19.29 9.75 3.68
C PHE A 636 19.81 11.00 4.44
N ASP A 637 19.77 12.18 3.82
CA ASP A 637 20.35 13.40 4.41
C ASP A 637 19.54 13.90 5.62
N GLY A 638 18.23 13.65 5.62
CA GLY A 638 17.28 14.15 6.61
C GLY A 638 17.06 15.67 6.54
N ASP A 639 16.14 16.16 7.35
CA ASP A 639 15.91 17.59 7.52
C ASP A 639 16.87 18.19 8.57
N GLU A 640 16.76 19.50 8.78
CA GLU A 640 17.64 20.24 9.71
C GLU A 640 17.56 19.69 11.14
N PHE A 641 16.38 19.24 11.59
CA PHE A 641 16.17 18.64 12.89
C PHE A 641 16.88 17.29 13.01
N TRP A 642 16.72 16.41 12.01
CA TRP A 642 17.42 15.14 11.97
C TRP A 642 18.93 15.35 12.02
N GLN A 643 19.46 16.30 11.25
CA GLN A 643 20.89 16.61 11.21
C GLN A 643 21.39 17.13 12.57
N ALA A 644 20.60 17.97 13.24
CA ALA A 644 20.93 18.56 14.54
C ALA A 644 20.93 17.58 15.72
N LEU A 645 20.36 16.37 15.61
CA LEU A 645 20.40 15.37 16.68
C LEU A 645 21.85 14.95 16.98
N GLU A 646 22.39 15.36 18.13
CA GLU A 646 23.71 14.96 18.58
C GLU A 646 23.67 13.53 19.11
N VAL A 647 24.39 12.62 18.44
CA VAL A 647 24.44 11.21 18.80
C VAL A 647 25.87 10.69 18.65
N THR A 648 26.39 10.15 19.75
CA THR A 648 27.73 9.54 19.84
C THR A 648 27.67 8.10 19.31
N GLU A 649 28.60 7.75 18.44
CA GLU A 649 28.78 6.37 17.98
C GLU A 649 29.41 5.52 19.10
N SER A 650 28.83 4.36 19.38
CA SER A 650 29.32 3.47 20.44
C SER A 650 28.94 2.01 20.17
N THR A 651 29.74 1.07 20.68
CA THR A 651 29.43 -0.35 20.53
C THR A 651 28.17 -0.73 21.31
N THR A 652 28.04 -0.30 22.57
CA THR A 652 26.85 -0.49 23.40
C THR A 652 26.07 0.82 23.54
N PHE A 653 24.76 0.74 23.69
CA PHE A 653 23.92 1.92 23.90
C PHE A 653 24.10 2.47 25.32
N ASP A 654 24.09 3.79 25.48
CA ASP A 654 24.20 4.44 26.79
C ASP A 654 22.80 4.69 27.34
N TRP A 655 22.30 3.73 28.13
CA TRP A 655 20.94 3.77 28.68
C TRP A 655 20.81 4.89 29.73
N ASP A 656 19.89 5.83 29.49
CA ASP A 656 19.46 6.80 30.50
C ASP A 656 18.71 6.08 31.64
N LYS A 657 18.95 6.51 32.89
CA LYS A 657 18.55 5.77 34.10
C LYS A 657 17.30 6.31 34.79
#